data_AF-A0A7V3QKY9-F1
#
_entry.id   AF-A0A7V3QKY9-F1
#
_cell.length_a   1.000
_cell.length_b   1.000
_cell.length_c   1.000
_cell.angle_alpha   90.00
_cell.angle_beta   90.00
_cell.angle_gamma   90.00
#
_symmetry.space_group_name_H-M   'P 1'
#
loop_
_entity.id
_entity.type
_entity.pdbx_description
1 polymer ?
#
loop_
_entity_poly.entity_id
_entity_poly.type
_entity_poly.pdbx_seq_one_letter_code
_entity_poly.pdbx_strand_id
1 'polypeptide(L)'
;MLQEKVWKLGFSLIVFVIFVFSLLGCQSDDSKGKVTEMGPLTNQSEQLNNLGDIKFGLSEKYFLEGVFWYDNMAYYRALYSLSKSLNFNPLSDEVRFSLAKTYLNTGYIRNAIDLLSEIEGDYKPYAFQKISAIYSRLSVDDSTNFFEYSIFTNLKGLPRFDTKVFSLVTTVRFVPKLSEVIFTSFGTKEFGTIDKFMRISKYNYGKEIIDIFYDQDEEVFYILGYNTITKYCPGWFNLNLFNINAKKTFRYSDVVFKKFAVYNDVIFAIDSFSKSIFVINKDSGDFVFSFGGDVLDSPNDIEVSGDKVFVSDGDKIVIFDRFGNCVDSLEVGYNINGFSVVSSNFVISTDSGIFFVSPFGEVVKIYDGAFDDVCLGDDKDIFAVAKDRNNIYVLRDFYLMVANLNVDVKGVFVGSFPTIGLLVGVRDSDGNFVKGLRNEDFEVYESGVAVFKPDVRYTYDFLKKKNLYILVENSMSIQEIREVVLSFVRGILENLSPRDYISLSVFGSVVEDFNKSPVNILSPLDFLEKRMKGDETNKMKFSFALNKAITETLPSLRNNAILVITSGNNDLLDYSDYDFYTLLEYSYNNFIPVYVVSISNNEKLKLLAESTGGKYYSSEVLLSPGIFLNDFRNPSVYRYFLIFTSLYETLFPNNKLVDLEVRVNYKGVKGMDKVKYVFPKIKKKEQ
;
A
#
# COMPACT_ATOMS: atom_id res chain seq x y z
N MET A 1 30.77 18.08 -12.92
CA MET A 1 32.22 18.22 -12.67
C MET A 1 32.44 18.28 -11.16
N LEU A 2 32.93 17.17 -10.60
CA LEU A 2 33.77 16.99 -9.40
C LEU A 2 33.60 17.94 -8.19
N GLN A 3 32.98 17.46 -7.10
CA GLN A 3 33.74 17.02 -5.93
C GLN A 3 32.89 16.19 -4.95
N GLU A 4 33.45 15.01 -4.65
CA GLU A 4 32.97 13.96 -3.76
C GLU A 4 33.35 14.21 -2.28
N LYS A 5 32.67 13.48 -1.39
CA LYS A 5 33.17 12.88 -0.12
C LYS A 5 33.59 13.82 1.02
N VAL A 6 32.63 14.17 1.86
CA VAL A 6 32.78 14.22 3.34
C VAL A 6 31.44 13.74 3.93
N TRP A 7 31.47 12.93 4.99
CA TRP A 7 30.37 12.20 5.68
C TRP A 7 30.39 10.67 5.53
N LYS A 8 31.57 10.06 5.73
CA LYS A 8 31.73 8.71 6.29
C LYS A 8 32.99 8.68 7.16
N LEU A 9 32.95 9.31 8.34
CA LEU A 9 34.00 9.22 9.36
C LEU A 9 33.44 9.61 10.73
N GLY A 10 32.53 8.78 11.23
CA GLY A 10 32.03 8.84 12.61
C GLY A 10 31.75 7.48 13.24
N PHE A 11 31.80 6.40 12.47
CA PHE A 11 31.29 5.09 12.89
C PHE A 11 32.34 3.97 12.97
N SER A 12 33.63 4.25 12.69
CA SER A 12 34.69 3.22 12.63
C SER A 12 35.71 3.27 13.78
N LEU A 13 35.71 4.32 14.62
CA LEU A 13 36.74 4.47 15.66
C LEU A 13 36.42 3.75 16.99
N ILE A 14 35.18 3.28 17.19
CA ILE A 14 34.76 2.63 18.45
C ILE A 14 34.86 1.09 18.35
N VAL A 15 34.89 0.51 17.15
CA VAL A 15 35.00 -0.95 16.96
C VAL A 15 36.46 -1.42 16.90
N PHE A 16 37.42 -0.54 16.61
CA PHE A 16 38.84 -0.91 16.50
C PHE A 16 39.59 -1.00 17.85
N VAL A 17 39.02 -0.48 18.93
CA VAL A 17 39.63 -0.54 20.28
C VAL A 17 39.35 -1.87 21.00
N ILE A 18 38.37 -2.64 20.55
CA ILE A 18 38.01 -3.94 21.16
C ILE A 18 38.71 -5.13 20.48
N PHE A 19 39.26 -4.96 19.26
CA PHE A 19 39.84 -6.06 18.47
C PHE A 19 41.38 -6.18 18.51
N VAL A 20 42.09 -5.26 19.16
CA VAL A 20 43.56 -5.29 19.27
C VAL A 20 44.07 -5.99 20.56
N PHE A 21 43.17 -6.38 21.48
CA PHE A 21 43.58 -7.05 22.73
C PHE A 21 43.57 -8.60 22.70
N SER A 22 43.30 -9.25 21.56
CA SER A 22 43.21 -10.72 21.50
C SER A 22 44.25 -11.43 20.63
N LEU A 23 45.26 -10.75 20.09
CA LEU A 23 46.33 -11.37 19.29
C LEU A 23 47.66 -10.66 19.55
N LEU A 24 48.53 -11.33 20.32
CA LEU A 24 49.94 -11.04 20.73
C LEU A 24 50.01 -11.08 22.27
N GLY A 25 50.70 -11.99 22.96
CA GLY A 25 51.54 -13.11 22.59
C GLY A 25 51.92 -13.86 23.88
N CYS A 26 51.85 -15.19 23.84
CA CYS A 26 52.56 -16.03 24.81
C CYS A 26 54.02 -16.10 24.37
N GLN A 27 54.91 -15.43 25.10
CA GLN A 27 56.31 -15.82 25.20
C GLN A 27 56.86 -15.32 26.53
N SER A 28 57.26 -16.29 27.35
CA SER A 28 57.99 -16.11 28.60
C SER A 28 59.42 -15.66 28.29
N ASP A 29 59.89 -14.60 28.94
CA ASP A 29 61.24 -14.60 29.51
C ASP A 29 61.45 -13.47 30.52
N ASP A 30 62.19 -13.82 31.56
CA ASP A 30 62.52 -13.05 32.75
C ASP A 30 63.23 -11.72 32.45
N SER A 31 62.77 -10.62 33.07
CA SER A 31 63.67 -9.72 33.80
C SER A 31 62.94 -8.59 34.57
N LYS A 32 63.30 -8.53 35.85
CA LYS A 32 63.12 -7.49 36.88
C LYS A 32 62.69 -6.09 36.40
N GLY A 33 61.58 -5.57 36.95
CA GLY A 33 61.32 -4.13 36.98
C GLY A 33 59.96 -3.71 37.56
N LYS A 34 59.97 -3.27 38.82
CA LYS A 34 58.97 -2.41 39.52
C LYS A 34 57.47 -2.75 39.39
N VAL A 35 56.93 -3.27 40.50
CA VAL A 35 55.50 -3.27 40.82
C VAL A 35 55.00 -1.82 40.88
N THR A 36 54.09 -1.47 39.97
CA THR A 36 53.19 -0.32 40.14
C THR A 36 51.82 -0.94 40.35
N GLU A 37 51.24 -0.74 41.53
CA GLU A 37 49.91 -1.22 41.89
C GLU A 37 48.87 -0.67 40.89
N MET A 38 48.25 -1.57 40.11
CA MET A 38 47.02 -1.23 39.38
C MET A 38 45.86 -1.24 40.38
N GLY A 39 45.23 -0.07 40.56
CA GLY A 39 43.97 0.07 41.27
C GLY A 39 42.84 -0.74 40.62
N PRO A 40 41.74 -1.00 41.35
CA PRO A 40 40.83 -2.09 41.03
C PRO A 40 39.91 -1.77 39.83
N LEU A 41 39.75 -2.77 38.95
CA LEU A 41 38.81 -2.83 37.81
C LEU A 41 37.32 -2.69 38.20
N THR A 42 37.00 -2.58 39.49
CA THR A 42 35.62 -2.43 40.00
C THR A 42 34.97 -1.10 39.60
N ASN A 43 35.74 -0.01 39.55
CA ASN A 43 35.22 1.34 39.25
C ASN A 43 34.68 1.49 37.81
N GLN A 44 35.21 0.75 36.83
CA GLN A 44 34.75 0.88 35.44
C GLN A 44 33.40 0.18 35.21
N SER A 45 33.16 -0.95 35.86
CA SER A 45 31.88 -1.67 35.77
C SER A 45 30.72 -0.90 36.43
N GLU A 46 30.95 -0.28 37.60
CA GLU A 46 29.96 0.58 38.25
C GLU A 46 29.72 1.87 37.45
N GLN A 47 30.75 2.46 36.84
CA GLN A 47 30.59 3.63 35.97
C GLN A 47 29.82 3.30 34.68
N LEU A 48 30.03 2.12 34.09
CA LEU A 48 29.29 1.63 32.92
C LEU A 48 27.82 1.34 33.26
N ASN A 49 27.55 0.72 34.41
CA ASN A 49 26.18 0.47 34.88
C ASN A 49 25.45 1.79 35.19
N ASN A 50 26.10 2.73 35.89
CA ASN A 50 25.54 4.06 36.13
C ASN A 50 25.26 4.83 34.82
N LEU A 51 26.12 4.71 33.79
CA LEU A 51 25.87 5.31 32.48
C LEU A 51 24.67 4.64 31.78
N GLY A 52 24.53 3.32 31.91
CA GLY A 52 23.39 2.56 31.40
C GLY A 52 22.07 3.03 32.02
N ASP A 53 22.02 3.15 33.34
CA ASP A 53 20.85 3.60 34.09
C ASP A 53 20.47 5.05 33.76
N ILE A 54 21.46 5.94 33.60
CA ILE A 54 21.23 7.34 33.18
C ILE A 54 20.68 7.39 31.75
N LYS A 55 21.24 6.61 30.82
CA LYS A 55 20.73 6.54 29.43
C LYS A 55 19.31 6.00 29.39
N PHE A 56 19.01 4.96 30.16
CA PHE A 56 17.67 4.39 30.24
C PHE A 56 16.67 5.40 30.80
N GLY A 57 16.99 6.07 31.92
CA GLY A 57 16.12 7.10 32.50
C GLY A 57 15.90 8.31 31.57
N LEU A 58 16.91 8.70 30.80
CA LEU A 58 16.76 9.74 29.78
C LEU A 58 15.89 9.29 28.60
N SER A 59 16.04 8.04 28.14
CA SER A 59 15.18 7.45 27.11
C SER A 59 13.72 7.46 27.54
N GLU A 60 13.42 6.98 28.74
CA GLU A 60 12.04 6.94 29.29
C GLU A 60 11.44 8.35 29.39
N LYS A 61 12.21 9.32 29.89
CA LYS A 61 11.77 10.73 29.95
C LYS A 61 11.41 11.28 28.57
N TYR A 62 12.29 11.14 27.59
CA TYR A 62 12.04 11.64 26.24
C TYR A 62 10.94 10.87 25.53
N PHE A 63 10.75 9.60 25.87
CA PHE A 63 9.65 8.80 25.35
C PHE A 63 8.30 9.28 25.89
N LEU A 64 8.19 9.52 27.20
CA LEU A 64 7.02 10.16 27.83
C LEU A 64 6.68 11.51 27.19
N GLU A 65 7.68 12.38 27.00
CA GLU A 65 7.52 13.66 26.31
C GLU A 65 7.06 13.47 24.86
N GLY A 66 7.64 12.51 24.15
CA GLY A 66 7.29 12.17 22.78
C GLY A 66 5.84 11.71 22.62
N VAL A 67 5.39 10.78 23.46
CA VAL A 67 3.99 10.30 23.49
C VAL A 67 3.04 11.45 23.82
N PHE A 68 3.38 12.29 24.81
CA PHE A 68 2.57 13.46 25.15
C PHE A 68 2.38 14.40 23.94
N TRP A 69 3.45 14.73 23.21
CA TRP A 69 3.34 15.58 22.03
C TRP A 69 2.58 14.90 20.89
N TYR A 70 2.76 13.59 20.71
CA TYR A 70 2.04 12.81 19.70
C TYR A 70 0.53 12.83 19.93
N ASP A 71 0.08 12.57 21.17
CA ASP A 71 -1.34 12.58 21.54
C ASP A 71 -2.00 13.95 21.33
N ASN A 72 -1.22 15.02 21.48
CA ASN A 72 -1.65 16.40 21.21
C ASN A 72 -1.47 16.81 19.74
N MET A 73 -1.15 15.85 18.84
CA MET A 73 -0.91 16.05 17.41
C MET A 73 0.19 17.08 17.09
N ALA A 74 1.11 17.30 18.04
CA ALA A 74 2.27 18.16 17.88
C ALA A 74 3.46 17.36 17.33
N TYR A 75 3.28 16.75 16.15
CA TYR A 75 4.18 15.69 15.67
C TYR A 75 5.64 16.12 15.49
N TYR A 76 5.93 17.36 15.09
CA TYR A 76 7.33 17.83 15.00
C TYR A 76 8.04 17.85 16.37
N ARG A 77 7.32 18.15 17.46
CA ARG A 77 7.86 18.06 18.83
C ARG A 77 7.99 16.61 19.29
N ALA A 78 7.05 15.76 18.88
CA ALA A 78 7.12 14.33 19.10
C ALA A 78 8.33 13.71 18.40
N LEU A 79 8.58 14.03 17.12
CA LEU A 79 9.75 13.59 16.35
C LEU A 79 11.04 13.90 17.11
N TYR A 80 11.22 15.16 17.54
CA TYR A 80 12.41 15.56 18.28
C TYR A 80 12.62 14.73 19.56
N SER A 81 11.55 14.53 20.33
CA SER A 81 11.61 13.82 21.62
C SER A 81 11.83 12.32 21.42
N LEU A 82 11.11 11.70 20.49
CA LEU A 82 11.21 10.27 20.18
C LEU A 82 12.56 9.92 19.54
N SER A 83 13.09 10.75 18.65
CA SER A 83 14.44 10.55 18.09
C SER A 83 15.50 10.62 19.19
N LYS A 84 15.37 11.53 20.16
CA LYS A 84 16.25 11.55 21.34
C LYS A 84 16.11 10.28 22.18
N SER A 85 14.88 9.82 22.41
CA SER A 85 14.64 8.59 23.16
C SER A 85 15.31 7.38 22.50
N LEU A 86 15.14 7.23 21.17
CA LEU A 86 15.73 6.12 20.41
C LEU A 86 17.26 6.18 20.43
N ASN A 87 17.86 7.38 20.38
CA ASN A 87 19.30 7.54 20.49
C ASN A 87 19.85 7.06 21.86
N PHE A 88 19.08 7.19 22.93
CA PHE A 88 19.45 6.68 24.25
C PHE A 88 19.16 5.18 24.42
N ASN A 89 18.15 4.64 23.72
CA ASN A 89 17.81 3.22 23.71
C ASN A 89 17.45 2.70 22.30
N PRO A 90 18.46 2.37 21.46
CA PRO A 90 18.23 1.99 20.06
C PRO A 90 17.54 0.64 19.86
N LEU A 91 17.50 -0.21 20.89
CA LEU A 91 16.90 -1.54 20.82
C LEU A 91 15.40 -1.55 21.19
N SER A 92 14.83 -0.40 21.55
CA SER A 92 13.42 -0.31 21.91
C SER A 92 12.53 -0.29 20.67
N ASP A 93 11.92 -1.44 20.36
CA ASP A 93 10.90 -1.57 19.31
C ASP A 93 9.70 -0.66 19.56
N GLU A 94 9.36 -0.41 20.81
CA GLU A 94 8.29 0.48 21.24
C GLU A 94 8.55 1.95 20.87
N VAL A 95 9.77 2.44 21.16
CA VAL A 95 10.18 3.80 20.77
C VAL A 95 10.29 3.89 19.26
N ARG A 96 10.85 2.85 18.60
CA ARG A 96 10.96 2.77 17.14
C ARG A 96 9.60 2.84 16.47
N PHE A 97 8.62 2.07 16.95
CA PHE A 97 7.25 2.07 16.43
C PHE A 97 6.58 3.44 16.58
N SER A 98 6.71 4.06 17.76
CA SER A 98 6.14 5.39 18.04
C SER A 98 6.78 6.47 17.16
N LEU A 99 8.09 6.42 16.97
CA LEU A 99 8.82 7.32 16.08
C LEU A 99 8.39 7.13 14.62
N ALA A 100 8.27 5.88 14.16
CA ALA A 100 7.81 5.57 12.82
C ALA A 100 6.39 6.10 12.55
N LYS A 101 5.45 5.92 13.48
CA LYS A 101 4.11 6.51 13.39
C LYS A 101 4.16 8.04 13.30
N THR A 102 5.10 8.66 13.99
CA THR A 102 5.28 10.11 13.94
C THR A 102 5.84 10.57 12.59
N TYR A 103 6.79 9.82 12.00
CA TYR A 103 7.25 10.06 10.63
C TYR A 103 6.12 9.89 9.60
N LEU A 104 5.27 8.86 9.71
CA LEU A 104 4.08 8.71 8.86
C LEU A 104 3.16 9.93 8.97
N ASN A 105 2.83 10.32 10.20
CA ASN A 105 1.98 11.47 10.48
C ASN A 105 2.62 12.82 10.13
N THR A 106 3.88 12.88 9.69
CA THR A 106 4.53 14.10 9.18
C THR A 106 4.84 14.02 7.68
N GLY A 107 4.46 12.92 7.03
CA GLY A 107 4.63 12.71 5.59
C GLY A 107 5.98 12.09 5.18
N TYR A 108 6.87 11.78 6.12
CA TYR A 108 8.18 11.19 5.83
C TYR A 108 8.08 9.65 5.72
N ILE A 109 7.43 9.18 4.64
CA ILE A 109 7.10 7.76 4.46
C ILE A 109 8.33 6.84 4.48
N ARG A 110 9.41 7.22 3.78
CA ARG A 110 10.63 6.41 3.72
C ARG A 110 11.24 6.17 5.10
N ASN A 111 11.40 7.24 5.89
CA ASN A 111 11.90 7.15 7.27
C ASN A 111 11.02 6.26 8.14
N ALA A 112 9.71 6.27 7.92
CA ALA A 112 8.81 5.38 8.63
C ALA A 112 8.99 3.92 8.22
N ILE A 113 9.05 3.60 6.92
CA ILE A 113 9.27 2.23 6.44
C ILE A 113 10.59 1.67 6.97
N ASP A 114 11.67 2.45 6.89
CA ASP A 114 13.00 2.05 7.38
C ASP A 114 12.90 1.63 8.85
N LEU A 115 12.24 2.44 9.70
CA LEU A 115 12.05 2.08 11.11
C LEU A 115 11.06 0.93 11.31
N LEU A 116 9.96 0.85 10.57
CA LEU A 116 8.98 -0.23 10.74
C LEU A 116 9.57 -1.59 10.37
N SER A 117 10.44 -1.65 9.36
CA SER A 117 11.06 -2.88 8.88
C SER A 117 12.11 -3.45 9.85
N GLU A 118 12.64 -2.64 10.77
CA GLU A 118 13.56 -3.09 11.83
C GLU A 118 12.83 -3.62 13.08
N ILE A 119 11.50 -3.49 13.17
CA ILE A 119 10.74 -3.86 14.37
C ILE A 119 10.54 -5.37 14.46
N GLU A 120 10.87 -5.93 15.61
CA GLU A 120 10.64 -7.33 15.95
C GLU A 120 9.68 -7.48 17.15
N GLY A 121 9.47 -8.72 17.60
CA GLY A 121 8.70 -9.02 18.82
C GLY A 121 7.23 -8.58 18.78
N ASP A 122 6.74 -8.04 19.90
CA ASP A 122 5.33 -7.71 20.11
C ASP A 122 4.79 -6.59 19.20
N TYR A 123 5.67 -5.74 18.66
CA TYR A 123 5.27 -4.64 17.77
C TYR A 123 5.25 -5.03 16.28
N LYS A 124 5.83 -6.19 15.93
CA LYS A 124 5.96 -6.67 14.55
C LYS A 124 4.63 -6.76 13.79
N PRO A 125 3.53 -7.31 14.36
CA PRO A 125 2.26 -7.36 13.64
C PRO A 125 1.71 -5.97 13.26
N TYR A 126 1.86 -4.99 14.16
CA TYR A 126 1.42 -3.62 13.92
C TYR A 126 2.31 -2.92 12.90
N ALA A 127 3.62 -3.16 12.97
CA ALA A 127 4.55 -2.61 12.00
C ALA A 127 4.25 -3.10 10.58
N PHE A 128 4.01 -4.41 10.44
CA PHE A 128 3.63 -5.02 9.17
C PHE A 128 2.30 -4.52 8.63
N GLN A 129 1.29 -4.32 9.47
CA GLN A 129 0.03 -3.71 9.04
C GLN A 129 0.23 -2.29 8.48
N LYS A 130 1.08 -1.48 9.12
CA LYS A 130 1.36 -0.11 8.63
C LYS A 130 2.14 -0.14 7.32
N ILE A 131 3.15 -1.02 7.19
CA ILE A 131 3.91 -1.22 5.95
C ILE A 131 2.98 -1.66 4.81
N SER A 132 2.15 -2.68 5.06
CA SER A 132 1.15 -3.17 4.11
C SER A 132 0.26 -2.04 3.60
N ALA A 133 -0.35 -1.27 4.52
CA ALA A 133 -1.23 -0.18 4.14
C ALA A 133 -0.53 0.93 3.33
N ILE A 134 0.77 1.15 3.55
CA ILE A 134 1.56 2.09 2.76
C ILE A 134 1.76 1.52 1.35
N TYR A 135 2.20 0.26 1.23
CA TYR A 135 2.48 -0.35 -0.06
C TYR A 135 1.22 -0.56 -0.90
N SER A 136 0.13 -1.07 -0.33
CA SER A 136 -1.15 -1.24 -1.05
C SER A 136 -1.60 0.06 -1.72
N ARG A 137 -1.35 1.21 -1.07
CA ARG A 137 -1.66 2.53 -1.60
C ARG A 137 -0.63 3.07 -2.60
N LEU A 138 0.66 2.88 -2.34
CA LEU A 138 1.75 3.39 -3.17
C LEU A 138 2.03 2.53 -4.41
N SER A 139 1.34 1.39 -4.57
CA SER A 139 1.48 0.45 -5.70
C SER A 139 0.96 1.01 -7.04
N VAL A 140 1.55 2.14 -7.44
CA VAL A 140 1.68 2.65 -8.82
C VAL A 140 3.17 2.67 -9.24
N ASP A 141 4.11 2.26 -8.37
CA ASP A 141 5.51 2.04 -8.77
C ASP A 141 5.90 0.55 -8.63
N ASP A 142 5.96 -0.12 -9.79
CA ASP A 142 6.34 -1.52 -10.02
C ASP A 142 7.82 -1.86 -9.67
N SER A 143 8.52 -1.03 -8.88
CA SER A 143 9.98 -1.10 -8.74
C SER A 143 10.54 -1.34 -7.32
N THR A 144 9.70 -1.59 -6.30
CA THR A 144 10.22 -1.86 -4.94
C THR A 144 9.92 -3.28 -4.44
N ASN A 145 10.98 -4.09 -4.51
CA ASN A 145 11.20 -5.47 -4.08
C ASN A 145 10.75 -5.83 -2.64
N PHE A 146 9.46 -6.02 -2.37
CA PHE A 146 8.99 -6.79 -1.22
C PHE A 146 7.72 -7.58 -1.53
N PHE A 147 7.76 -8.41 -2.58
CA PHE A 147 6.71 -9.41 -2.84
C PHE A 147 6.92 -10.63 -1.94
N GLU A 148 6.60 -10.53 -0.65
CA GLU A 148 6.53 -11.72 0.20
C GLU A 148 5.17 -12.39 -0.05
N TYR A 149 5.09 -13.33 -0.98
CA TYR A 149 3.87 -14.11 -1.15
C TYR A 149 3.88 -15.29 -0.18
N SER A 150 2.71 -15.60 0.39
CA SER A 150 2.53 -16.83 1.16
C SER A 150 1.27 -17.56 0.72
N ILE A 151 1.18 -18.84 1.09
CA ILE A 151 0.03 -19.67 0.74
C ILE A 151 -1.20 -19.11 1.45
N PHE A 152 -2.10 -18.50 0.70
CA PHE A 152 -3.42 -18.10 1.18
C PHE A 152 -4.31 -19.32 1.37
N THR A 153 -4.36 -20.19 0.34
CA THR A 153 -5.04 -21.47 0.42
C THR A 153 -4.42 -22.49 -0.53
N ASN A 154 -4.67 -23.77 -0.26
CA ASN A 154 -4.32 -24.86 -1.16
C ASN A 154 -5.60 -25.64 -1.48
N LEU A 155 -6.03 -25.56 -2.73
CA LEU A 155 -7.16 -26.31 -3.25
C LEU A 155 -6.69 -27.74 -3.55
N LYS A 156 -7.22 -28.71 -2.78
CA LYS A 156 -6.86 -30.13 -2.92
C LYS A 156 -7.89 -30.88 -3.74
N GLY A 157 -7.42 -31.74 -4.65
CA GLY A 157 -8.27 -32.60 -5.47
C GLY A 157 -9.11 -33.63 -4.69
N LEU A 158 -8.81 -33.90 -3.41
CA LEU A 158 -9.50 -34.88 -2.56
C LEU A 158 -9.88 -34.26 -1.20
N PRO A 159 -11.05 -33.61 -1.04
CA PRO A 159 -11.48 -33.13 0.27
C PRO A 159 -12.31 -34.20 0.97
N ARG A 160 -11.69 -34.92 1.92
CA ARG A 160 -12.27 -35.67 3.06
C ARG A 160 -13.48 -36.63 2.89
N PHE A 161 -14.12 -36.77 1.74
CA PHE A 161 -15.25 -37.66 1.50
C PHE A 161 -15.31 -38.06 0.02
N ASP A 162 -14.63 -39.15 -0.39
CA ASP A 162 -14.67 -39.95 -1.65
C ASP A 162 -14.96 -39.33 -3.06
N THR A 163 -15.42 -38.09 -3.19
CA THR A 163 -15.60 -37.37 -4.46
C THR A 163 -14.39 -36.49 -4.73
N LYS A 164 -13.62 -36.84 -5.77
CA LYS A 164 -12.53 -35.99 -6.29
C LYS A 164 -13.10 -34.65 -6.80
N VAL A 165 -12.56 -33.53 -6.33
CA VAL A 165 -12.92 -32.20 -6.85
C VAL A 165 -12.29 -31.99 -8.23
N PHE A 166 -11.02 -32.35 -8.37
CA PHE A 166 -10.27 -32.45 -9.61
C PHE A 166 -9.10 -33.43 -9.40
N SER A 167 -8.48 -33.86 -10.49
CA SER A 167 -7.27 -34.67 -10.48
C SER A 167 -6.48 -34.47 -11.77
N LEU A 168 -5.15 -34.49 -11.67
CA LEU A 168 -4.25 -34.24 -12.80
C LEU A 168 -4.59 -32.91 -13.50
N VAL A 169 -4.55 -31.82 -12.74
CA VAL A 169 -4.67 -30.46 -13.28
C VAL A 169 -3.52 -30.20 -14.25
N THR A 170 -3.83 -29.69 -15.44
CA THR A 170 -2.82 -29.43 -16.48
C THR A 170 -2.69 -27.95 -16.83
N THR A 171 -3.69 -27.13 -16.50
CA THR A 171 -3.68 -25.71 -16.82
C THR A 171 -4.45 -24.90 -15.80
N VAL A 172 -3.97 -23.68 -15.54
CA VAL A 172 -4.69 -22.58 -14.90
C VAL A 172 -4.56 -21.32 -15.77
N ARG A 173 -5.65 -20.60 -16.01
CA ARG A 173 -5.64 -19.31 -16.74
C ARG A 173 -6.64 -18.33 -16.13
N PHE A 174 -6.31 -17.05 -16.12
CA PHE A 174 -7.23 -16.00 -15.68
C PHE A 174 -8.12 -15.53 -16.83
N VAL A 175 -9.41 -15.27 -16.54
CA VAL A 175 -10.38 -14.78 -17.51
C VAL A 175 -10.93 -13.43 -17.03
N PRO A 176 -10.40 -12.29 -17.54
CA PRO A 176 -10.78 -10.95 -17.11
C PRO A 176 -12.28 -10.67 -17.15
N LYS A 177 -12.96 -11.07 -18.24
CA LYS A 177 -14.41 -10.83 -18.41
C LYS A 177 -15.27 -11.52 -17.35
N LEU A 178 -14.81 -12.66 -16.83
CA LEU A 178 -15.49 -13.40 -15.77
C LEU A 178 -15.00 -13.00 -14.37
N SER A 179 -13.81 -12.39 -14.26
CA SER A 179 -13.09 -12.21 -13.00
C SER A 179 -12.94 -13.56 -12.25
N GLU A 180 -12.64 -14.62 -13.01
CA GLU A 180 -12.48 -15.99 -12.53
C GLU A 180 -11.21 -16.62 -13.12
N VAL A 181 -10.64 -17.58 -12.39
CA VAL A 181 -9.55 -18.45 -12.89
C VAL A 181 -10.14 -19.76 -13.38
N ILE A 182 -9.86 -20.12 -14.63
CA ILE A 182 -10.25 -21.41 -15.21
C ILE A 182 -9.14 -22.42 -15.00
N PHE A 183 -9.51 -23.66 -14.72
CA PHE A 183 -8.56 -24.77 -14.63
C PHE A 183 -9.10 -26.02 -15.30
N THR A 184 -8.19 -26.85 -15.80
CA THR A 184 -8.52 -28.14 -16.44
C THR A 184 -8.29 -29.29 -15.46
N SER A 185 -9.04 -30.38 -15.61
CA SER A 185 -8.77 -31.61 -14.88
C SER A 185 -8.76 -32.80 -15.82
N PHE A 186 -7.55 -33.22 -16.19
CA PHE A 186 -7.35 -34.36 -17.08
C PHE A 186 -7.95 -35.65 -16.49
N GLY A 187 -7.74 -35.86 -15.18
CA GLY A 187 -8.16 -37.06 -14.48
C GLY A 187 -9.68 -37.19 -14.26
N THR A 188 -10.40 -36.07 -14.08
CA THR A 188 -11.87 -36.10 -13.94
C THR A 188 -12.61 -35.86 -15.26
N LYS A 189 -11.91 -35.41 -16.32
CA LYS A 189 -12.50 -35.03 -17.62
C LYS A 189 -13.48 -33.86 -17.51
N GLU A 190 -13.20 -32.99 -16.55
CA GLU A 190 -13.94 -31.78 -16.25
C GLU A 190 -13.00 -30.58 -16.36
N PHE A 191 -13.57 -29.40 -16.54
CA PHE A 191 -12.88 -28.15 -16.24
C PHE A 191 -13.67 -27.40 -15.18
N GLY A 192 -13.05 -26.45 -14.50
CA GLY A 192 -13.72 -25.64 -13.49
C GLY A 192 -13.30 -24.20 -13.54
N THR A 193 -14.07 -23.38 -12.82
CA THR A 193 -13.72 -21.99 -12.54
C THR A 193 -13.57 -21.80 -11.04
N ILE A 194 -12.67 -20.89 -10.66
CA ILE A 194 -12.42 -20.46 -9.28
C ILE A 194 -12.75 -18.97 -9.25
N ASP A 195 -13.73 -18.60 -8.43
CA ASP A 195 -14.08 -17.19 -8.21
C ASP A 195 -13.21 -16.53 -7.14
N LYS A 196 -13.35 -15.21 -6.98
CA LYS A 196 -12.64 -14.43 -5.95
C LYS A 196 -12.88 -14.87 -4.49
N PHE A 197 -13.90 -15.68 -4.25
CA PHE A 197 -14.20 -16.26 -2.93
C PHE A 197 -13.68 -17.69 -2.79
N MET A 198 -12.84 -18.15 -3.73
CA MET A 198 -12.28 -19.50 -3.80
C MET A 198 -13.35 -20.60 -3.95
N ARG A 199 -14.51 -20.27 -4.50
CA ARG A 199 -15.57 -21.24 -4.80
C ARG A 199 -15.31 -21.85 -6.16
N ILE A 200 -15.44 -23.18 -6.23
CA ILE A 200 -15.21 -23.95 -7.45
C ILE A 200 -16.55 -24.27 -8.12
N SER A 201 -16.70 -23.83 -9.36
CA SER A 201 -17.74 -24.30 -10.28
C SER A 201 -17.14 -25.33 -11.24
N LYS A 202 -17.88 -26.41 -11.56
CA LYS A 202 -17.38 -27.47 -12.45
C LYS A 202 -18.26 -27.66 -13.67
N TYR A 203 -17.63 -28.03 -14.77
CA TYR A 203 -18.26 -28.27 -16.05
C TYR A 203 -17.78 -29.61 -16.60
N ASN A 204 -18.74 -30.51 -16.84
CA ASN A 204 -18.44 -31.83 -17.37
C ASN A 204 -18.27 -31.77 -18.88
N TYR A 205 -17.07 -32.12 -19.36
CA TYR A 205 -16.75 -32.24 -20.78
C TYR A 205 -16.77 -33.70 -21.25
N GLY A 206 -16.43 -34.64 -20.37
CA GLY A 206 -16.49 -36.08 -20.62
C GLY A 206 -15.32 -36.66 -21.42
N LYS A 207 -14.34 -35.83 -21.81
CA LYS A 207 -13.09 -36.23 -22.48
C LYS A 207 -11.88 -35.62 -21.78
N GLU A 208 -10.71 -36.18 -22.04
CA GLU A 208 -9.44 -35.65 -21.55
C GLU A 208 -9.20 -34.21 -22.01
N ILE A 209 -8.84 -33.33 -21.07
CA ILE A 209 -8.54 -31.92 -21.32
C ILE A 209 -7.08 -31.65 -20.97
N ILE A 210 -6.34 -31.07 -21.91
CA ILE A 210 -4.92 -30.73 -21.77
C ILE A 210 -4.76 -29.23 -21.51
N ASP A 211 -5.44 -28.38 -22.28
CA ASP A 211 -5.40 -26.91 -22.15
C ASP A 211 -6.79 -26.35 -22.46
N ILE A 212 -7.03 -25.11 -22.04
CA ILE A 212 -8.31 -24.43 -22.22
C ILE A 212 -8.11 -22.93 -22.40
N PHE A 213 -8.96 -22.32 -23.22
CA PHE A 213 -8.99 -20.87 -23.44
C PHE A 213 -10.43 -20.39 -23.48
N TYR A 214 -10.71 -19.21 -22.93
CA TYR A 214 -12.03 -18.58 -23.02
C TYR A 214 -11.98 -17.38 -23.98
N ASP A 215 -12.70 -17.50 -25.08
CA ASP A 215 -12.86 -16.42 -26.06
C ASP A 215 -13.93 -15.44 -25.55
N GLN A 216 -13.49 -14.24 -25.22
CA GLN A 216 -14.34 -13.22 -24.61
C GLN A 216 -15.34 -12.60 -25.59
N ASP A 217 -15.00 -12.57 -26.87
CA ASP A 217 -15.83 -11.98 -27.92
C ASP A 217 -16.98 -12.92 -28.30
N GLU A 218 -16.69 -14.22 -28.35
CA GLU A 218 -17.65 -15.25 -28.71
C GLU A 218 -18.37 -15.87 -27.51
N GLU A 219 -17.88 -15.63 -26.30
CA GLU A 219 -18.39 -16.20 -25.04
C GLU A 219 -18.39 -17.74 -25.03
N VAL A 220 -17.30 -18.34 -25.52
CA VAL A 220 -17.13 -19.79 -25.63
C VAL A 220 -15.76 -20.24 -25.13
N PHE A 221 -15.66 -21.52 -24.79
CA PHE A 221 -14.42 -22.17 -24.43
C PHE A 221 -13.83 -22.90 -25.63
N TYR A 222 -12.55 -22.71 -25.89
CA TYR A 222 -11.77 -23.59 -26.73
C TYR A 222 -11.08 -24.60 -25.80
N ILE A 223 -11.31 -25.89 -26.03
CA ILE A 223 -10.82 -26.98 -25.19
C ILE A 223 -9.87 -27.82 -26.01
N LEU A 224 -8.62 -27.91 -25.57
CA LEU A 224 -7.62 -28.76 -26.19
C LEU A 224 -7.64 -30.16 -25.57
N GLY A 225 -7.92 -31.16 -26.39
CA GLY A 225 -7.61 -32.56 -26.11
C GLY A 225 -6.30 -32.99 -26.77
N TYR A 226 -6.05 -34.30 -26.92
CA TYR A 226 -4.79 -34.79 -27.52
C TYR A 226 -4.49 -34.30 -28.93
N ASN A 227 -5.49 -34.30 -29.82
CA ASN A 227 -5.32 -33.96 -31.23
C ASN A 227 -6.48 -33.14 -31.79
N THR A 228 -7.29 -32.58 -30.89
CA THR A 228 -8.47 -31.78 -31.25
C THR A 228 -8.56 -30.54 -30.39
N ILE A 229 -8.88 -29.41 -31.02
CA ILE A 229 -9.33 -28.20 -30.34
C ILE A 229 -10.83 -28.09 -30.59
N THR A 230 -11.61 -28.08 -29.51
CA THR A 230 -13.08 -28.09 -29.55
C THR A 230 -13.62 -26.75 -29.09
N LYS A 231 -14.47 -26.13 -29.90
CA LYS A 231 -15.26 -24.96 -29.53
C LYS A 231 -16.49 -25.41 -28.75
N TYR A 232 -16.57 -25.02 -27.49
CA TYR A 232 -17.49 -25.52 -26.49
C TYR A 232 -18.27 -24.37 -25.82
N CYS A 233 -19.59 -24.45 -25.85
CA CYS A 233 -20.45 -23.50 -25.15
C CYS A 233 -21.16 -24.22 -23.98
N PRO A 234 -20.81 -23.92 -22.72
CA PRO A 234 -21.48 -24.49 -21.56
C PRO A 234 -22.90 -23.93 -21.43
N GLY A 235 -23.88 -24.82 -21.28
CA GLY A 235 -25.30 -24.48 -21.15
C GLY A 235 -26.12 -25.73 -20.85
N TRP A 236 -27.46 -25.63 -20.88
CA TRP A 236 -28.35 -26.75 -20.53
C TRP A 236 -28.17 -28.03 -21.37
N PHE A 237 -27.59 -27.92 -22.57
CA PHE A 237 -27.38 -29.07 -23.47
C PHE A 237 -25.91 -29.35 -23.81
N ASN A 238 -24.94 -28.60 -23.27
CA ASN A 238 -23.50 -28.69 -23.61
C ASN A 238 -23.23 -28.85 -25.12
N LEU A 239 -23.13 -27.73 -25.83
CA LEU A 239 -23.01 -27.75 -27.30
C LEU A 239 -21.54 -27.76 -27.74
N ASN A 240 -21.15 -28.84 -28.42
CA ASN A 240 -19.92 -28.87 -29.23
C ASN A 240 -20.22 -28.17 -30.56
N LEU A 241 -19.76 -26.94 -30.71
CA LEU A 241 -20.07 -26.10 -31.87
C LEU A 241 -19.18 -26.47 -33.07
N PHE A 242 -17.90 -26.77 -32.83
CA PHE A 242 -16.93 -27.05 -33.88
C PHE A 242 -15.71 -27.81 -33.33
N ASN A 243 -15.05 -28.60 -34.19
CA ASN A 243 -13.83 -29.34 -33.84
C ASN A 243 -12.75 -29.16 -34.91
N ILE A 244 -11.60 -28.65 -34.51
CA ILE A 244 -10.38 -28.64 -35.31
C ILE A 244 -9.65 -29.94 -35.00
N ASN A 245 -9.38 -30.76 -36.01
CA ASN A 245 -8.72 -32.06 -35.83
C ASN A 245 -7.36 -32.06 -36.53
N ALA A 246 -6.29 -32.25 -35.76
CA ALA A 246 -4.93 -32.18 -36.26
C ALA A 246 -4.67 -33.09 -37.47
N LYS A 247 -5.24 -34.30 -37.50
CA LYS A 247 -5.07 -35.22 -38.65
C LYS A 247 -5.71 -34.69 -39.93
N LYS A 248 -6.84 -33.99 -39.82
CA LYS A 248 -7.52 -33.37 -40.97
C LYS A 248 -6.83 -32.09 -41.39
N THR A 249 -6.45 -31.26 -40.42
CA THR A 249 -5.83 -29.95 -40.61
C THR A 249 -4.43 -30.05 -41.23
N PHE A 250 -3.58 -30.94 -40.73
CA PHE A 250 -2.18 -31.04 -41.18
C PHE A 250 -1.92 -32.13 -42.20
N ARG A 251 -2.88 -33.04 -42.45
CA ARG A 251 -2.72 -34.24 -43.31
C ARG A 251 -1.57 -35.20 -42.91
N TYR A 252 -0.95 -34.99 -41.75
CA TYR A 252 0.05 -35.86 -41.13
C TYR A 252 -0.53 -36.58 -39.91
N SER A 253 -0.03 -37.78 -39.58
CA SER A 253 -0.63 -38.66 -38.55
C SER A 253 -0.21 -38.34 -37.11
N ASP A 254 0.81 -37.51 -36.90
CA ASP A 254 1.60 -37.53 -35.65
C ASP A 254 1.64 -36.18 -34.89
N VAL A 255 0.77 -35.22 -35.22
CA VAL A 255 0.66 -33.95 -34.47
C VAL A 255 -0.10 -34.17 -33.16
N VAL A 256 0.54 -33.83 -32.04
CA VAL A 256 0.00 -33.87 -30.68
C VAL A 256 0.23 -32.51 -30.03
N PHE A 257 -0.83 -31.71 -30.02
CA PHE A 257 -0.80 -30.39 -29.41
C PHE A 257 -0.51 -30.49 -27.91
N LYS A 258 0.26 -29.51 -27.42
CA LYS A 258 0.69 -29.40 -26.03
C LYS A 258 -0.02 -28.26 -25.31
N LYS A 259 0.01 -27.06 -25.91
CA LYS A 259 -0.57 -25.80 -25.42
C LYS A 259 -1.02 -24.96 -26.60
N PHE A 260 -1.97 -24.06 -26.39
CA PHE A 260 -2.43 -23.15 -27.44
C PHE A 260 -2.85 -21.80 -26.89
N ALA A 261 -2.89 -20.80 -27.77
CA ALA A 261 -3.43 -19.47 -27.50
C ALA A 261 -4.30 -19.03 -28.69
N VAL A 262 -5.29 -18.18 -28.42
CA VAL A 262 -6.22 -17.68 -29.44
C VAL A 262 -6.13 -16.17 -29.50
N TYR A 263 -6.11 -15.62 -30.71
CA TYR A 263 -6.13 -14.18 -30.95
C TYR A 263 -6.91 -13.89 -32.23
N ASN A 264 -7.95 -13.07 -32.13
CA ASN A 264 -8.84 -12.73 -33.25
C ASN A 264 -9.37 -14.00 -33.97
N ASP A 265 -8.96 -14.18 -35.22
CA ASP A 265 -9.37 -15.23 -36.16
C ASP A 265 -8.35 -16.39 -36.26
N VAL A 266 -7.32 -16.40 -35.41
CA VAL A 266 -6.26 -17.42 -35.44
C VAL A 266 -6.03 -18.11 -34.11
N ILE A 267 -5.61 -19.36 -34.19
CA ILE A 267 -5.14 -20.18 -33.08
C ILE A 267 -3.66 -20.47 -33.29
N PHE A 268 -2.84 -20.15 -32.30
CA PHE A 268 -1.44 -20.53 -32.22
C PHE A 268 -1.32 -21.78 -31.35
N ALA A 269 -0.77 -22.86 -31.89
CA ALA A 269 -0.65 -24.13 -31.18
C ALA A 269 0.81 -24.64 -31.17
N ILE A 270 1.27 -25.03 -29.99
CA ILE A 270 2.54 -25.75 -29.81
C ILE A 270 2.28 -27.24 -29.95
N ASP A 271 3.16 -27.92 -30.68
CA ASP A 271 3.16 -29.37 -30.79
C ASP A 271 4.23 -30.01 -29.89
N SER A 272 3.97 -31.22 -29.41
CA SER A 272 4.85 -31.92 -28.46
C SER A 272 6.14 -32.44 -29.09
N PHE A 273 6.19 -32.56 -30.42
CA PHE A 273 7.31 -33.17 -31.16
C PHE A 273 7.97 -32.22 -32.16
N SER A 274 7.37 -31.06 -32.40
CA SER A 274 7.89 -30.04 -33.30
C SER A 274 8.47 -28.86 -32.54
N LYS A 275 9.50 -28.24 -33.13
CA LYS A 275 10.05 -26.96 -32.68
C LYS A 275 9.26 -25.76 -33.19
N SER A 276 8.14 -25.98 -33.87
CA SER A 276 7.40 -24.94 -34.56
C SER A 276 6.08 -24.64 -33.86
N ILE A 277 5.64 -23.40 -34.01
CA ILE A 277 4.29 -22.96 -33.65
C ILE A 277 3.43 -23.05 -34.90
N PHE A 278 2.29 -23.73 -34.79
CA PHE A 278 1.32 -23.84 -35.86
C PHE A 278 0.27 -22.75 -35.77
N VAL A 279 0.02 -22.07 -36.89
CA VAL A 279 -1.04 -21.08 -37.03
C VAL A 279 -2.21 -21.72 -37.77
N ILE A 280 -3.38 -21.71 -37.14
CA ILE A 280 -4.60 -22.35 -37.62
C ILE A 280 -5.69 -21.28 -37.70
N ASN A 281 -6.45 -21.26 -38.79
CA ASN A 281 -7.64 -20.41 -38.87
C ASN A 281 -8.71 -20.92 -37.89
N LYS A 282 -9.20 -20.04 -37.02
CA LYS A 282 -10.15 -20.36 -35.94
C LYS A 282 -11.49 -20.87 -36.46
N ASP A 283 -11.94 -20.35 -37.59
CA ASP A 283 -13.26 -20.62 -38.17
C ASP A 283 -13.26 -21.87 -39.07
N SER A 284 -12.28 -21.99 -39.96
CA SER A 284 -12.21 -23.11 -40.91
C SER A 284 -11.48 -24.33 -40.33
N GLY A 285 -10.61 -24.11 -39.34
CA GLY A 285 -9.71 -25.14 -38.81
C GLY A 285 -8.58 -25.51 -39.76
N ASP A 286 -8.35 -24.73 -40.81
CA ASP A 286 -7.28 -24.97 -41.79
C ASP A 286 -5.93 -24.51 -41.27
N PHE A 287 -4.88 -25.24 -41.65
CA PHE A 287 -3.51 -24.82 -41.41
C PHE A 287 -3.17 -23.62 -42.29
N VAL A 288 -2.63 -22.56 -41.69
CA VAL A 288 -2.23 -21.34 -42.40
C VAL A 288 -0.73 -21.38 -42.70
N PHE A 289 0.10 -21.41 -41.66
CA PHE A 289 1.56 -21.52 -41.74
C PHE A 289 2.15 -21.93 -40.38
N SER A 290 3.46 -22.15 -40.34
CA SER A 290 4.21 -22.45 -39.11
C SER A 290 5.48 -21.61 -39.02
N PHE A 291 5.89 -21.24 -37.81
CA PHE A 291 7.10 -20.45 -37.58
C PHE A 291 7.86 -20.92 -36.33
N GLY A 292 9.06 -20.37 -36.10
CA GLY A 292 9.86 -20.57 -34.89
C GLY A 292 10.76 -21.82 -34.89
N GLY A 293 10.65 -22.72 -35.88
CA GLY A 293 11.41 -23.98 -35.92
C GLY A 293 12.94 -23.84 -36.00
N ASP A 294 13.43 -22.66 -36.38
CA ASP A 294 14.84 -22.26 -36.42
C ASP A 294 15.32 -21.49 -35.18
N VAL A 295 14.38 -21.06 -34.31
CA VAL A 295 14.65 -20.25 -33.12
C VAL A 295 14.37 -21.02 -31.82
N LEU A 296 13.37 -21.89 -31.84
CA LEU A 296 12.86 -22.64 -30.69
C LEU A 296 13.53 -24.01 -30.59
N ASP A 297 13.74 -24.50 -29.38
CA ASP A 297 14.35 -25.80 -29.14
C ASP A 297 13.42 -26.81 -28.46
N SER A 298 12.69 -26.38 -27.44
CA SER A 298 11.74 -27.15 -26.64
C SER A 298 10.61 -26.25 -26.11
N PRO A 299 9.69 -25.79 -26.99
CA PRO A 299 8.58 -24.94 -26.58
C PRO A 299 7.66 -25.66 -25.57
N ASN A 300 7.35 -24.97 -24.47
CA ASN A 300 6.58 -25.52 -23.35
C ASN A 300 5.18 -24.92 -23.23
N ASP A 301 5.07 -23.60 -23.34
CA ASP A 301 3.85 -22.86 -23.11
C ASP A 301 3.78 -21.65 -24.05
N ILE A 302 2.57 -21.13 -24.26
CA ILE A 302 2.27 -20.03 -25.19
C ILE A 302 1.16 -19.14 -24.65
N GLU A 303 1.35 -17.83 -24.84
CA GLU A 303 0.36 -16.81 -24.52
C GLU A 303 0.42 -15.65 -25.53
N VAL A 304 -0.72 -15.01 -25.75
CA VAL A 304 -0.81 -13.81 -26.61
C VAL A 304 -1.22 -12.63 -25.75
N SER A 305 -0.47 -11.54 -25.85
CA SER A 305 -0.78 -10.27 -25.18
C SER A 305 -0.53 -9.11 -26.15
N GLY A 306 -1.58 -8.33 -26.42
CA GLY A 306 -1.58 -7.33 -27.49
C GLY A 306 -1.29 -7.97 -28.86
N ASP A 307 -0.39 -7.36 -29.63
CA ASP A 307 0.03 -7.85 -30.96
C ASP A 307 1.25 -8.80 -30.92
N LYS A 308 1.60 -9.34 -29.75
CA LYS A 308 2.79 -10.19 -29.54
C LYS A 308 2.42 -11.60 -29.08
N VAL A 309 3.18 -12.58 -29.55
CA VAL A 309 3.09 -13.99 -29.16
C VAL A 309 4.31 -14.33 -28.31
N PHE A 310 4.07 -14.75 -27.07
CA PHE A 310 5.09 -15.11 -26.09
C PHE A 310 5.15 -16.63 -25.98
N VAL A 311 6.36 -17.19 -26.02
CA VAL A 311 6.56 -18.64 -26.01
C VAL A 311 7.69 -18.95 -25.05
N SER A 312 7.42 -19.79 -24.05
CA SER A 312 8.48 -20.29 -23.18
C SER A 312 9.23 -21.43 -23.86
N ASP A 313 10.55 -21.34 -23.94
CA ASP A 313 11.41 -22.27 -24.65
C ASP A 313 12.63 -22.62 -23.78
N GLY A 314 12.52 -23.67 -22.97
CA GLY A 314 13.54 -23.98 -21.97
C GLY A 314 13.64 -22.89 -20.90
N ASP A 315 14.78 -22.22 -20.81
CA ASP A 315 15.09 -21.17 -19.83
C ASP A 315 14.95 -19.73 -20.35
N LYS A 316 14.33 -19.56 -21.52
CA LYS A 316 14.05 -18.27 -22.13
C LYS A 316 12.58 -18.12 -22.53
N ILE A 317 12.13 -16.87 -22.67
CA ILE A 317 10.86 -16.51 -23.28
C ILE A 317 11.16 -15.85 -24.63
N VAL A 318 10.71 -16.46 -25.72
CA VAL A 318 10.88 -15.93 -27.08
C VAL A 318 9.62 -15.16 -27.48
N ILE A 319 9.83 -13.96 -28.04
CA ILE A 319 8.76 -13.03 -28.39
C ILE A 319 8.69 -12.94 -29.91
N PHE A 320 7.54 -13.29 -30.46
CA PHE A 320 7.23 -13.14 -31.88
C PHE A 320 6.21 -12.04 -32.11
N ASP A 321 6.23 -11.45 -33.31
CA ASP A 321 5.06 -10.74 -33.82
C ASP A 321 4.00 -11.74 -34.31
N ARG A 322 2.80 -11.25 -34.59
CA ARG A 322 1.69 -12.07 -35.09
C ARG A 322 1.93 -12.77 -36.43
N PHE A 323 2.96 -12.37 -37.17
CA PHE A 323 3.33 -12.95 -38.45
C PHE A 323 4.44 -14.01 -38.33
N GLY A 324 4.93 -14.25 -37.11
CA GLY A 324 5.94 -15.26 -36.81
C GLY A 324 7.38 -14.76 -36.92
N ASN A 325 7.61 -13.45 -37.03
CA ASN A 325 8.96 -12.91 -36.97
C ASN A 325 9.42 -12.82 -35.51
N CYS A 326 10.62 -13.31 -35.21
CA CYS A 326 11.21 -13.17 -33.88
C CYS A 326 11.55 -11.70 -33.62
N VAL A 327 10.94 -11.12 -32.60
CA VAL A 327 11.12 -9.71 -32.20
C VAL A 327 12.21 -9.60 -31.14
N ASP A 328 12.19 -10.49 -30.15
CA ASP A 328 13.09 -10.43 -29.00
C ASP A 328 13.15 -11.79 -28.26
N SER A 329 14.08 -11.93 -27.32
CA SER A 329 14.18 -13.09 -26.43
C SER A 329 14.69 -12.69 -25.05
N LEU A 330 14.05 -13.20 -24.01
CA LEU A 330 14.39 -12.92 -22.61
C LEU A 330 14.94 -14.18 -21.94
N GLU A 331 16.22 -14.17 -21.57
CA GLU A 331 16.81 -15.22 -20.75
C GLU A 331 16.41 -15.06 -19.29
N VAL A 332 15.93 -16.14 -18.69
CA VAL A 332 15.44 -16.18 -17.31
C VAL A 332 16.39 -17.00 -16.42
N GLY A 333 17.13 -17.94 -17.00
CA GLY A 333 18.09 -18.79 -16.29
C GLY A 333 17.46 -19.93 -15.48
N TYR A 334 16.15 -20.16 -15.65
CA TYR A 334 15.43 -21.28 -15.05
C TYR A 334 14.52 -21.92 -16.09
N ASN A 335 14.46 -23.25 -16.13
CA ASN A 335 13.58 -23.98 -17.04
C ASN A 335 12.10 -23.69 -16.71
N ILE A 336 11.39 -23.11 -17.67
CA ILE A 336 10.02 -22.61 -17.52
C ILE A 336 9.06 -23.75 -17.85
N ASN A 337 8.20 -24.09 -16.88
CA ASN A 337 7.15 -25.11 -17.05
C ASN A 337 5.85 -24.49 -17.61
N GLY A 338 5.45 -23.33 -17.08
CA GLY A 338 4.33 -22.52 -17.55
C GLY A 338 4.50 -21.07 -17.09
N PHE A 339 3.84 -20.14 -17.76
CA PHE A 339 3.94 -18.71 -17.46
C PHE A 339 2.65 -17.94 -17.73
N SER A 340 2.59 -16.73 -17.18
CA SER A 340 1.53 -15.77 -17.45
C SER A 340 2.09 -14.37 -17.67
N VAL A 341 1.60 -13.68 -18.70
CA VAL A 341 1.97 -12.30 -19.07
C VAL A 341 1.06 -11.29 -18.38
N VAL A 342 1.66 -10.30 -17.71
CA VAL A 342 0.94 -9.25 -16.99
C VAL A 342 1.51 -7.89 -17.38
N SER A 343 0.77 -7.16 -18.22
CA SER A 343 1.22 -5.93 -18.88
C SER A 343 2.50 -6.14 -19.70
N SER A 344 3.67 -6.04 -19.04
CA SER A 344 5.00 -6.26 -19.63
C SER A 344 5.89 -7.18 -18.77
N ASN A 345 5.39 -7.65 -17.63
CA ASN A 345 6.10 -8.55 -16.73
C ASN A 345 5.59 -9.99 -16.90
N PHE A 346 6.31 -10.96 -16.34
CA PHE A 346 5.95 -12.37 -16.36
C PHE A 346 5.91 -12.94 -14.96
N VAL A 347 4.94 -13.82 -14.71
CA VAL A 347 4.99 -14.77 -13.60
C VAL A 347 5.28 -16.14 -14.21
N ILE A 348 6.34 -16.79 -13.75
CA ILE A 348 6.77 -18.09 -14.27
C ILE A 348 6.74 -19.16 -13.19
N SER A 349 6.49 -20.39 -13.60
CA SER A 349 6.61 -21.59 -12.77
C SER A 349 7.79 -22.44 -13.24
N THR A 350 8.51 -23.00 -12.28
CA THR A 350 9.67 -23.87 -12.53
C THR A 350 9.66 -25.05 -11.54
N ASP A 351 10.65 -25.94 -11.67
CA ASP A 351 10.85 -27.02 -10.70
C ASP A 351 11.48 -26.54 -9.37
N SER A 352 11.92 -25.28 -9.28
CA SER A 352 12.57 -24.69 -8.09
C SER A 352 11.77 -23.58 -7.42
N GLY A 353 10.77 -23.01 -8.10
CA GLY A 353 9.87 -22.04 -7.50
C GLY A 353 8.95 -21.37 -8.50
N ILE A 354 8.28 -20.33 -7.99
CA ILE A 354 7.58 -19.33 -8.79
C ILE A 354 8.41 -18.06 -8.76
N PHE A 355 8.55 -17.42 -9.92
CA PHE A 355 9.36 -16.22 -10.06
C PHE A 355 8.59 -15.13 -10.78
N PHE A 356 8.86 -13.89 -10.39
CA PHE A 356 8.51 -12.71 -11.16
C PHE A 356 9.67 -12.36 -12.07
N VAL A 357 9.40 -12.04 -13.32
CA VAL A 357 10.41 -11.64 -14.30
C VAL A 357 10.01 -10.31 -14.92
N SER A 358 10.90 -9.32 -14.82
CA SER A 358 10.71 -8.02 -15.45
C SER A 358 11.04 -8.08 -16.95
N PRO A 359 10.52 -7.17 -17.78
CA PRO A 359 10.88 -7.09 -19.21
C PRO A 359 12.37 -6.80 -19.43
N PHE A 360 13.10 -6.38 -18.39
CA PHE A 360 14.53 -6.10 -18.44
C PHE A 360 15.39 -7.29 -17.98
N GLY A 361 14.77 -8.43 -17.65
CA GLY A 361 15.47 -9.66 -17.24
C GLY A 361 15.78 -9.76 -15.75
N GLU A 362 15.19 -8.89 -14.92
CA GLU A 362 15.31 -9.05 -13.47
C GLU A 362 14.40 -10.17 -13.01
N VAL A 363 14.96 -11.17 -12.33
CA VAL A 363 14.25 -12.35 -11.84
C VAL A 363 14.20 -12.33 -10.33
N VAL A 364 13.00 -12.34 -9.77
CA VAL A 364 12.75 -12.35 -8.32
C VAL A 364 11.99 -13.61 -7.96
N LYS A 365 12.54 -14.44 -7.07
CA LYS A 365 11.83 -15.61 -6.57
C LYS A 365 10.72 -15.18 -5.62
N ILE A 366 9.50 -15.62 -5.90
CA ILE A 366 8.30 -15.35 -5.10
C ILE A 366 8.06 -16.46 -4.07
N TYR A 367 8.21 -17.72 -4.47
CA TYR A 367 7.88 -18.86 -3.62
C TYR A 367 8.70 -20.10 -4.00
N ASP A 368 9.14 -20.88 -3.01
CA ASP A 368 9.88 -22.13 -3.21
C ASP A 368 8.97 -23.34 -3.46
N GLY A 369 9.29 -24.16 -4.44
CA GLY A 369 8.55 -25.40 -4.74
C GLY A 369 8.60 -25.79 -6.21
N ALA A 370 8.06 -26.95 -6.56
CA ALA A 370 7.98 -27.42 -7.94
C ALA A 370 6.56 -27.25 -8.48
N PHE A 371 6.42 -26.52 -9.58
CA PHE A 371 5.13 -26.14 -10.17
C PHE A 371 5.12 -26.42 -11.67
N ASP A 372 3.98 -26.90 -12.18
CA ASP A 372 3.80 -27.26 -13.59
C ASP A 372 3.17 -26.14 -14.43
N ASP A 373 2.38 -25.26 -13.80
CA ASP A 373 1.74 -24.13 -14.48
C ASP A 373 1.42 -23.00 -13.48
N VAL A 374 1.25 -21.77 -13.97
CA VAL A 374 0.95 -20.59 -13.15
C VAL A 374 0.15 -19.53 -13.90
N CYS A 375 -0.75 -18.84 -13.20
CA CYS A 375 -1.38 -17.62 -13.71
C CYS A 375 -1.58 -16.57 -12.61
N LEU A 376 -1.62 -15.29 -13.01
CA LEU A 376 -2.00 -14.18 -12.12
C LEU A 376 -3.50 -13.86 -12.27
N GLY A 377 -4.23 -13.83 -11.16
CA GLY A 377 -5.64 -13.41 -11.11
C GLY A 377 -5.83 -11.90 -10.92
N ASP A 378 -7.10 -11.46 -10.91
CA ASP A 378 -7.51 -10.04 -10.80
C ASP A 378 -6.99 -9.36 -9.52
N ASP A 379 -7.08 -10.06 -8.38
CA ASP A 379 -6.68 -9.53 -7.06
C ASP A 379 -5.17 -9.62 -6.79
N LYS A 380 -4.35 -9.81 -7.84
CA LYS A 380 -2.91 -10.13 -7.77
C LYS A 380 -2.60 -11.46 -7.06
N ASP A 381 -3.60 -12.32 -6.87
CA ASP A 381 -3.37 -13.69 -6.40
C ASP A 381 -2.69 -14.50 -7.49
N ILE A 382 -1.68 -15.28 -7.10
CA ILE A 382 -0.99 -16.21 -8.00
C ILE A 382 -1.58 -17.60 -7.80
N PHE A 383 -2.10 -18.18 -8.88
CA PHE A 383 -2.61 -19.54 -8.91
C PHE A 383 -1.55 -20.42 -9.55
N ALA A 384 -1.10 -21.45 -8.85
CA ALA A 384 -0.04 -22.32 -9.32
C ALA A 384 -0.40 -23.80 -9.17
N VAL A 385 -0.20 -24.56 -10.24
CA VAL A 385 -0.42 -26.01 -10.25
C VAL A 385 0.82 -26.69 -9.72
N ALA A 386 0.68 -27.44 -8.63
CA ALA A 386 1.79 -28.20 -8.07
C ALA A 386 2.25 -29.33 -9.01
N LYS A 387 3.51 -29.75 -8.90
CA LYS A 387 4.06 -30.87 -9.70
C LYS A 387 3.28 -32.18 -9.59
N ASP A 388 2.60 -32.42 -8.48
CA ASP A 388 1.76 -33.60 -8.30
C ASP A 388 0.41 -33.54 -9.04
N ARG A 389 0.09 -32.36 -9.61
CA ARG A 389 -1.12 -32.04 -10.37
C ARG A 389 -2.43 -32.33 -9.62
N ASN A 390 -2.39 -32.44 -8.29
CA ASN A 390 -3.57 -32.65 -7.46
C ASN A 390 -3.77 -31.51 -6.45
N ASN A 391 -2.93 -30.47 -6.52
CA ASN A 391 -3.02 -29.26 -5.73
C ASN A 391 -2.92 -28.03 -6.62
N ILE A 392 -3.79 -27.05 -6.38
CA ILE A 392 -3.64 -25.69 -6.89
C ILE A 392 -3.35 -24.81 -5.67
N TYR A 393 -2.14 -24.27 -5.61
CA TYR A 393 -1.75 -23.29 -4.60
C TYR A 393 -2.25 -21.93 -5.03
N VAL A 394 -2.89 -21.22 -4.09
CA VAL A 394 -3.23 -19.81 -4.24
C VAL A 394 -2.30 -19.05 -3.33
N LEU A 395 -1.33 -18.36 -3.92
CA LEU A 395 -0.43 -17.49 -3.22
C LEU A 395 -0.99 -16.08 -3.25
N ARG A 396 -0.96 -15.42 -2.10
CA ARG A 396 -1.34 -14.02 -1.97
C ARG A 396 -0.16 -13.27 -1.38
N ASP A 397 -0.04 -12.01 -1.73
CA ASP A 397 0.85 -11.09 -1.05
C ASP A 397 0.57 -11.16 0.47
N PHE A 398 1.58 -11.54 1.24
CA PHE A 398 1.54 -11.62 2.70
C PHE A 398 1.02 -10.33 3.30
N TYR A 399 1.40 -9.18 2.75
CA TYR A 399 0.93 -7.88 3.20
C TYR A 399 -0.58 -7.71 3.02
N LEU A 400 -1.17 -8.25 1.94
CA LEU A 400 -2.64 -8.27 1.75
C LEU A 400 -3.36 -9.22 2.74
N MET A 401 -2.65 -10.21 3.32
CA MET A 401 -3.22 -11.15 4.28
C MET A 401 -3.16 -10.68 5.74
N VAL A 402 -2.23 -9.78 6.09
CA VAL A 402 -1.99 -9.38 7.49
C VAL A 402 -2.98 -8.33 8.00
N ALA A 403 -3.63 -7.54 7.12
CA ALA A 403 -4.73 -6.65 7.50
C ALA A 403 -5.52 -6.10 6.30
N ASN A 404 -6.80 -6.45 6.16
CA ASN A 404 -7.66 -5.81 5.16
C ASN A 404 -8.34 -4.51 5.67
N LEU A 405 -8.14 -4.14 6.95
CA LEU A 405 -8.41 -2.78 7.43
C LEU A 405 -7.13 -2.13 7.97
N ASN A 406 -6.83 -0.92 7.51
CA ASN A 406 -5.86 -0.03 8.14
C ASN A 406 -6.56 0.78 9.23
N VAL A 407 -6.27 0.46 10.49
CA VAL A 407 -6.76 1.20 11.66
C VAL A 407 -5.66 2.15 12.12
N ASP A 408 -6.02 3.41 12.38
CA ASP A 408 -5.06 4.43 12.77
C ASP A 408 -5.61 5.34 13.88
N VAL A 409 -5.00 5.26 15.06
CA VAL A 409 -5.30 6.11 16.20
C VAL A 409 -4.43 7.36 16.14
N LYS A 410 -5.06 8.52 15.87
CA LYS A 410 -4.37 9.82 15.67
C LYS A 410 -4.15 10.62 16.95
N GLY A 411 -4.89 10.32 18.01
CA GLY A 411 -4.70 11.00 19.27
C GLY A 411 -5.53 10.37 20.38
N VAL A 412 -4.98 10.43 21.59
CA VAL A 412 -5.59 9.98 22.83
C VAL A 412 -5.86 11.19 23.72
N PHE A 413 -7.12 11.41 24.07
CA PHE A 413 -7.59 12.56 24.83
C PHE A 413 -7.90 12.17 26.27
N VAL A 414 -7.01 12.53 27.19
CA VAL A 414 -7.10 12.19 28.62
C VAL A 414 -7.48 13.36 29.54
N GLY A 415 -7.83 14.52 28.97
CA GLY A 415 -8.12 15.74 29.73
C GLY A 415 -9.36 15.67 30.63
N SER A 416 -10.20 14.64 30.47
CA SER A 416 -11.42 14.41 31.26
C SER A 416 -11.38 13.06 31.99
N PHE A 417 -10.19 12.60 32.36
CA PHE A 417 -9.98 11.33 33.09
C PHE A 417 -10.93 11.19 34.29
N PRO A 418 -11.54 10.00 34.51
CA PRO A 418 -11.24 8.69 33.91
C PRO A 418 -11.82 8.46 32.52
N THR A 419 -12.55 9.41 31.95
CA THR A 419 -13.06 9.31 30.57
C THR A 419 -11.94 9.60 29.58
N ILE A 420 -11.69 8.65 28.67
CA ILE A 420 -10.70 8.73 27.59
C ILE A 420 -11.42 8.82 26.25
N GLY A 421 -10.96 9.74 25.40
CA GLY A 421 -11.39 9.85 24.00
C GLY A 421 -10.30 9.37 23.04
N LEU A 422 -10.68 8.66 21.97
CA LEU A 422 -9.76 8.26 20.89
C LEU A 422 -10.25 8.79 19.55
N LEU A 423 -9.37 9.39 18.77
CA LEU A 423 -9.64 9.72 17.36
C LEU A 423 -9.08 8.62 16.46
N VAL A 424 -9.96 7.88 15.80
CA VAL A 424 -9.61 6.68 15.01
C VAL A 424 -10.04 6.84 13.56
N GLY A 425 -9.14 6.58 12.63
CA GLY A 425 -9.45 6.38 11.22
C GLY A 425 -9.44 4.89 10.87
N VAL A 426 -10.36 4.47 10.01
CA VAL A 426 -10.42 3.09 9.51
C VAL A 426 -10.53 3.16 7.99
N ARG A 427 -9.56 2.57 7.29
CA ARG A 427 -9.54 2.46 5.83
C ARG A 427 -9.53 1.00 5.39
N ASP A 428 -10.11 0.72 4.23
CA ASP A 428 -9.96 -0.58 3.56
C ASP A 428 -8.63 -0.67 2.78
N SER A 429 -8.43 -1.78 2.09
CA SER A 429 -7.25 -2.04 1.24
C SER A 429 -7.08 -1.02 0.12
N ASP A 430 -8.17 -0.42 -0.35
CA ASP A 430 -8.17 0.58 -1.42
C ASP A 430 -7.91 1.99 -0.89
N GLY A 431 -7.71 2.12 0.43
CA GLY A 431 -7.50 3.39 1.11
C GLY A 431 -8.77 4.21 1.36
N ASN A 432 -9.95 3.66 1.06
CA ASN A 432 -11.23 4.31 1.28
C ASN A 432 -11.63 4.22 2.75
N PHE A 433 -12.23 5.28 3.28
CA PHE A 433 -12.69 5.27 4.66
C PHE A 433 -13.94 4.43 4.85
N VAL A 434 -13.87 3.50 5.81
CA VAL A 434 -15.01 2.66 6.18
C VAL A 434 -15.99 3.48 7.04
N LYS A 435 -17.20 3.69 6.52
CA LYS A 435 -18.27 4.47 7.18
C LYS A 435 -19.29 3.54 7.84
N GLY A 436 -19.95 4.05 8.88
CA GLY A 436 -21.08 3.37 9.53
C GLY A 436 -20.71 2.28 10.54
N LEU A 437 -19.45 2.23 11.01
CA LEU A 437 -19.05 1.35 12.10
C LEU A 437 -19.79 1.73 13.39
N ARG A 438 -20.22 0.72 14.14
CA ARG A 438 -20.96 0.80 15.40
C ARG A 438 -20.08 0.36 16.57
N ASN A 439 -20.58 0.53 17.80
CA ASN A 439 -19.86 0.12 19.01
C ASN A 439 -19.41 -1.35 18.97
N GLU A 440 -20.19 -2.23 18.33
CA GLU A 440 -19.88 -3.66 18.25
C GLU A 440 -18.71 -3.99 17.30
N ASP A 441 -18.35 -3.06 16.42
CA ASP A 441 -17.24 -3.24 15.47
C ASP A 441 -15.89 -2.85 16.09
N PHE A 442 -15.88 -2.21 17.27
CA PHE A 442 -14.67 -1.75 17.97
C PHE A 442 -14.44 -2.52 19.28
N GLU A 443 -13.22 -3.02 19.44
CA GLU A 443 -12.70 -3.53 20.71
C GLU A 443 -11.52 -2.67 21.14
N VAL A 444 -11.53 -2.18 22.38
CA VAL A 444 -10.43 -1.39 22.94
C VAL A 444 -9.87 -2.14 24.14
N TYR A 445 -8.54 -2.25 24.20
CA TYR A 445 -7.82 -2.87 25.31
C TYR A 445 -6.92 -1.84 25.97
N GLU A 446 -6.95 -1.79 27.29
CA GLU A 446 -6.07 -0.95 28.10
C GLU A 446 -5.18 -1.87 28.96
N SER A 447 -3.85 -1.75 28.78
CA SER A 447 -2.87 -2.66 29.40
C SER A 447 -3.19 -4.15 29.18
N GLY A 448 -3.68 -4.50 27.98
CA GLY A 448 -4.04 -5.87 27.60
C GLY A 448 -5.40 -6.35 28.10
N VAL A 449 -6.14 -5.53 28.85
CA VAL A 449 -7.48 -5.87 29.35
C VAL A 449 -8.54 -5.14 28.55
N ALA A 450 -9.55 -5.85 28.08
CA ALA A 450 -10.65 -5.26 27.30
C ALA A 450 -11.43 -4.24 28.14
N VAL A 451 -11.62 -3.04 27.62
CA VAL A 451 -12.47 -2.01 28.23
C VAL A 451 -13.93 -2.26 27.87
N PHE A 452 -14.84 -1.83 28.73
CA PHE A 452 -16.27 -2.04 28.48
C PHE A 452 -16.78 -1.13 27.37
N LYS A 453 -17.21 -1.72 26.25
CA LYS A 453 -17.96 -1.14 25.11
C LYS A 453 -17.65 0.35 24.83
N PRO A 454 -16.65 0.66 23.97
CA PRO A 454 -16.41 2.04 23.54
C PRO A 454 -17.65 2.63 22.84
N ASP A 455 -17.96 3.89 23.14
CA ASP A 455 -19.10 4.61 22.56
C ASP A 455 -18.66 5.43 21.34
N VAL A 456 -19.22 5.10 20.16
CA VAL A 456 -18.95 5.81 18.90
C VAL A 456 -19.92 6.97 18.65
N ARG A 457 -20.99 7.13 19.44
CA ARG A 457 -22.07 8.11 19.14
C ARG A 457 -21.58 9.56 19.08
N TYR A 458 -20.54 9.88 19.83
CA TYR A 458 -19.89 11.20 19.81
C TYR A 458 -19.31 11.56 18.44
N THR A 459 -19.02 10.56 17.60
CA THR A 459 -18.61 10.74 16.20
C THR A 459 -19.61 11.62 15.43
N TYR A 460 -20.92 11.40 15.60
CA TYR A 460 -21.92 12.15 14.84
C TYR A 460 -21.97 13.63 15.20
N ASP A 461 -21.80 13.98 16.47
CA ASP A 461 -21.76 15.38 16.91
C ASP A 461 -20.44 16.06 16.59
N PHE A 462 -19.34 15.31 16.65
CA PHE A 462 -18.02 15.72 16.19
C PHE A 462 -18.02 16.11 14.70
N LEU A 463 -18.61 15.28 13.83
CA LEU A 463 -18.60 15.48 12.37
C LEU A 463 -19.49 16.64 11.88
N LYS A 464 -20.47 17.07 12.70
CA LYS A 464 -21.31 18.24 12.42
C LYS A 464 -20.53 19.56 12.47
N LYS A 465 -19.56 19.65 13.37
CA LYS A 465 -18.73 20.85 13.58
C LYS A 465 -17.65 20.92 12.52
N LYS A 466 -17.43 22.10 11.92
CA LYS A 466 -16.47 22.30 10.85
C LYS A 466 -15.30 23.20 11.28
N ASN A 467 -14.15 22.98 10.65
CA ASN A 467 -12.94 23.80 10.75
C ASN A 467 -12.31 23.88 9.35
N LEU A 468 -12.37 25.06 8.75
CA LEU A 468 -11.89 25.29 7.39
C LEU A 468 -10.66 26.20 7.42
N TYR A 469 -9.61 25.82 6.72
CA TYR A 469 -8.46 26.67 6.46
C TYR A 469 -8.49 27.09 4.98
N ILE A 470 -8.47 28.39 4.66
CA ILE A 470 -8.43 28.86 3.28
C ILE A 470 -7.06 29.44 2.96
N LEU A 471 -6.42 28.95 1.91
CA LEU A 471 -5.19 29.47 1.34
C LEU A 471 -5.53 30.22 0.06
N VAL A 472 -5.13 31.48 -0.05
CA VAL A 472 -5.33 32.29 -1.25
C VAL A 472 -3.98 32.77 -1.77
N GLU A 473 -3.67 32.47 -3.03
CA GLU A 473 -2.45 32.93 -3.67
C GLU A 473 -2.48 34.45 -3.90
N ASN A 474 -1.37 35.13 -3.63
CA ASN A 474 -1.22 36.57 -3.87
C ASN A 474 -0.47 36.85 -5.17
N SER A 475 -0.95 36.36 -6.31
CA SER A 475 -0.35 36.66 -7.62
C SER A 475 -1.17 37.69 -8.40
N MET A 476 -0.56 38.28 -9.43
CA MET A 476 -1.25 39.18 -10.35
C MET A 476 -2.48 38.51 -11.01
N SER A 477 -2.39 37.23 -11.36
CA SER A 477 -3.52 36.49 -11.95
C SER A 477 -4.72 36.35 -11.00
N ILE A 478 -4.47 36.18 -9.70
CA ILE A 478 -5.54 36.15 -8.69
C ILE A 478 -6.06 37.56 -8.41
N GLN A 479 -5.20 38.57 -8.48
CA GLN A 479 -5.59 39.97 -8.30
C GLN A 479 -6.60 40.43 -9.36
N GLU A 480 -6.46 39.97 -10.61
CA GLU A 480 -7.39 40.28 -11.70
C GLU A 480 -8.82 39.77 -11.44
N ILE A 481 -8.96 38.68 -10.68
CA ILE A 481 -10.25 38.07 -10.32
C ILE A 481 -10.62 38.27 -8.84
N ARG A 482 -9.99 39.23 -8.16
CA ARG A 482 -10.11 39.45 -6.71
C ARG A 482 -11.54 39.55 -6.22
N GLU A 483 -12.38 40.33 -6.89
CA GLU A 483 -13.79 40.52 -6.49
C GLU A 483 -14.58 39.20 -6.56
N VAL A 484 -14.27 38.35 -7.53
CA VAL A 484 -14.89 37.03 -7.67
C VAL A 484 -14.45 36.12 -6.53
N VAL A 485 -13.16 36.13 -6.15
CA VAL A 485 -12.65 35.38 -5.00
C VAL A 485 -13.25 35.86 -3.67
N LEU A 486 -13.36 37.18 -3.46
CA LEU A 486 -13.99 37.75 -2.26
C LEU A 486 -15.47 37.36 -2.17
N SER A 487 -16.20 37.42 -3.29
CA SER A 487 -17.60 36.97 -3.36
C SER A 487 -17.74 35.47 -3.07
N PHE A 488 -16.85 34.65 -3.61
CA PHE A 488 -16.82 33.21 -3.36
C PHE A 488 -16.60 32.89 -1.88
N VAL A 489 -15.58 33.48 -1.26
CA VAL A 489 -15.28 33.29 0.17
C VAL A 489 -16.43 33.80 1.03
N ARG A 490 -17.02 34.95 0.69
CA ARG A 490 -18.22 35.46 1.39
C ARG A 490 -19.36 34.44 1.36
N GLY A 491 -19.66 33.87 0.19
CA GLY A 491 -20.69 32.86 0.05
C GLY A 491 -20.41 31.58 0.85
N ILE A 492 -19.14 31.20 1.02
CA ILE A 492 -18.75 30.11 1.93
C ILE A 492 -19.07 30.51 3.38
N LEU A 493 -18.60 31.67 3.83
CA LEU A 493 -18.77 32.14 5.21
C LEU A 493 -20.24 32.30 5.62
N GLU A 494 -21.09 32.80 4.71
CA GLU A 494 -22.54 32.94 4.91
C GLU A 494 -23.25 31.58 5.10
N ASN A 495 -22.65 30.48 4.65
CA ASN A 495 -23.21 29.13 4.69
C ASN A 495 -22.59 28.23 5.77
N LEU A 496 -21.60 28.71 6.51
CA LEU A 496 -21.02 28.03 7.66
C LEU A 496 -21.73 28.42 8.96
N SER A 497 -21.72 27.54 9.96
CA SER A 497 -22.30 27.86 11.26
C SER A 497 -21.41 28.85 12.01
N PRO A 498 -21.97 29.79 12.80
CA PRO A 498 -21.17 30.63 13.72
C PRO A 498 -20.37 29.83 14.77
N ARG A 499 -20.71 28.54 14.95
CA ARG A 499 -19.97 27.62 15.82
C ARG A 499 -18.81 26.94 15.13
N ASP A 500 -18.67 27.07 13.82
CA ASP A 500 -17.54 26.56 13.03
C ASP A 500 -16.33 27.49 13.17
N TYR A 501 -15.16 27.01 12.77
CA TYR A 501 -13.93 27.78 12.77
C TYR A 501 -13.42 28.02 11.35
N ILE A 502 -12.84 29.21 11.15
CA ILE A 502 -12.14 29.60 9.94
C ILE A 502 -10.72 30.08 10.30
N SER A 503 -9.76 29.66 9.49
CA SER A 503 -8.42 30.25 9.40
C SER A 503 -8.16 30.62 7.95
N LEU A 504 -7.36 31.66 7.70
CA LEU A 504 -7.02 32.05 6.33
C LEU A 504 -5.54 32.41 6.26
N SER A 505 -4.91 32.14 5.13
CA SER A 505 -3.62 32.74 4.80
C SER A 505 -3.60 33.21 3.36
N VAL A 506 -2.94 34.35 3.14
CA VAL A 506 -2.59 34.84 1.81
C VAL A 506 -1.12 34.54 1.58
N PHE A 507 -0.79 33.81 0.52
CA PHE A 507 0.58 33.35 0.25
C PHE A 507 1.14 34.00 -1.02
N GLY A 508 2.19 34.81 -0.83
CA GLY A 508 3.05 35.37 -1.89
C GLY A 508 4.52 35.04 -1.61
N SER A 509 5.41 36.02 -1.78
CA SER A 509 6.79 35.96 -1.28
C SER A 509 6.89 35.82 0.26
N VAL A 510 5.84 36.27 0.95
CA VAL A 510 5.59 36.10 2.38
C VAL A 510 4.20 35.49 2.56
N VAL A 511 4.02 34.73 3.65
CA VAL A 511 2.71 34.22 4.06
C VAL A 511 2.18 35.10 5.19
N GLU A 512 1.00 35.68 4.98
CA GLU A 512 0.29 36.50 5.97
C GLU A 512 -0.97 35.77 6.42
N ASP A 513 -1.30 35.84 7.72
CA ASP A 513 -2.34 35.00 8.31
C ASP A 513 -3.46 35.79 8.98
N PHE A 514 -4.64 35.20 8.89
CA PHE A 514 -5.79 35.46 9.73
C PHE A 514 -5.94 34.30 10.72
N ASN A 515 -5.68 34.59 11.99
CA ASN A 515 -5.72 33.60 13.06
C ASN A 515 -7.08 32.91 13.14
N LYS A 516 -7.05 31.64 13.55
CA LYS A 516 -8.24 30.82 13.79
C LYS A 516 -9.27 31.56 14.64
N SER A 517 -10.47 31.73 14.10
CA SER A 517 -11.57 32.40 14.80
C SER A 517 -12.92 31.75 14.48
N PRO A 518 -13.93 31.87 15.36
CA PRO A 518 -15.29 31.47 15.02
C PRO A 518 -15.75 32.19 13.75
N VAL A 519 -16.51 31.49 12.91
CA VAL A 519 -16.97 32.05 11.63
C VAL A 519 -17.69 33.38 11.84
N ASN A 520 -17.17 34.41 11.18
CA ASN A 520 -17.77 35.71 11.01
C ASN A 520 -17.45 36.18 9.57
N ILE A 521 -18.24 37.09 9.03
CA ILE A 521 -18.12 37.49 7.63
C ILE A 521 -17.09 38.62 7.46
N LEU A 522 -17.14 39.63 8.34
CA LEU A 522 -16.45 40.90 8.11
C LEU A 522 -14.92 40.79 8.25
N SER A 523 -14.41 40.16 9.32
CA SER A 523 -12.97 40.16 9.59
C SER A 523 -12.15 39.32 8.59
N PRO A 524 -12.59 38.10 8.20
CA PRO A 524 -12.02 37.37 7.07
C PRO A 524 -11.94 38.14 5.75
N LEU A 525 -13.03 38.81 5.37
CA LEU A 525 -13.10 39.51 4.09
C LEU A 525 -12.25 40.78 4.09
N ASP A 526 -12.28 41.56 5.17
CA ASP A 526 -11.41 42.74 5.34
C ASP A 526 -9.91 42.34 5.31
N PHE A 527 -9.57 41.18 5.90
CA PHE A 527 -8.23 40.63 5.80
C PHE A 527 -7.84 40.32 4.35
N LEU A 528 -8.65 39.57 3.61
CA LEU A 528 -8.38 39.23 2.22
C LEU A 528 -8.30 40.49 1.34
N GLU A 529 -9.24 41.42 1.52
CA GLU A 529 -9.30 42.68 0.78
C GLU A 529 -7.99 43.49 0.93
N LYS A 530 -7.41 43.51 2.13
CA LYS A 530 -6.16 44.24 2.41
C LYS A 530 -4.89 43.54 1.92
N ARG A 531 -4.92 42.22 1.74
CA ARG A 531 -3.72 41.40 1.48
C ARG A 531 -3.63 40.85 0.06
N MET A 532 -4.75 40.64 -0.62
CA MET A 532 -4.80 40.35 -2.04
C MET A 532 -4.50 41.63 -2.81
N LYS A 533 -3.22 41.89 -3.05
CA LYS A 533 -2.72 43.07 -3.77
C LYS A 533 -2.00 42.72 -5.07
N GLY A 534 -1.67 41.44 -5.27
CA GLY A 534 -0.81 40.98 -6.36
C GLY A 534 0.65 41.19 -6.00
N ASP A 535 1.35 40.11 -5.69
CA ASP A 535 2.80 40.09 -5.54
C ASP A 535 3.44 39.95 -6.94
N GLU A 536 4.41 40.80 -7.25
CA GLU A 536 5.16 40.79 -8.52
C GLU A 536 6.28 39.74 -8.52
N THR A 537 6.51 39.04 -7.41
CA THR A 537 7.51 37.98 -7.35
C THR A 537 7.13 36.75 -8.18
N ASN A 538 8.16 36.09 -8.74
CA ASN A 538 7.99 34.87 -9.54
C ASN A 538 7.88 33.60 -8.68
N LYS A 539 7.83 33.70 -7.34
CA LYS A 539 7.78 32.54 -6.43
C LYS A 539 6.87 32.79 -5.23
N MET A 540 5.81 32.01 -5.16
CA MET A 540 4.81 31.96 -4.11
C MET A 540 5.18 30.85 -3.12
N LYS A 541 5.26 31.16 -1.82
CA LYS A 541 5.64 30.19 -0.76
C LYS A 541 4.53 29.18 -0.44
N PHE A 542 4.13 28.41 -1.45
CA PHE A 542 3.02 27.47 -1.38
C PHE A 542 3.30 26.31 -0.42
N SER A 543 4.47 25.66 -0.52
CA SER A 543 4.82 24.53 0.35
C SER A 543 4.81 24.89 1.84
N PHE A 544 5.35 26.07 2.20
CA PHE A 544 5.29 26.59 3.56
C PHE A 544 3.84 26.89 4.00
N ALA A 545 3.04 27.56 3.16
CA ALA A 545 1.64 27.87 3.47
C ALA A 545 0.81 26.60 3.69
N LEU A 546 1.00 25.58 2.85
CA LEU A 546 0.30 24.30 2.95
C LEU A 546 0.72 23.51 4.20
N ASN A 547 2.03 23.42 4.49
CA ASN A 547 2.51 22.77 5.71
C ASN A 547 1.91 23.40 6.97
N LYS A 548 1.87 24.73 7.00
CA LYS A 548 1.28 25.49 8.09
C LYS A 548 -0.21 25.22 8.23
N ALA A 549 -0.96 25.29 7.13
CA ALA A 549 -2.39 25.02 7.12
C ALA A 549 -2.73 23.61 7.63
N ILE A 550 -1.96 22.60 7.21
CA ILE A 550 -2.10 21.23 7.73
C ILE A 550 -1.86 21.24 9.25
N THR A 551 -0.72 21.75 9.68
CA THR A 551 -0.27 21.72 11.10
C THR A 551 -1.25 22.42 12.04
N GLU A 552 -1.75 23.60 11.68
CA GLU A 552 -2.70 24.35 12.52
C GLU A 552 -4.11 23.73 12.54
N THR A 553 -4.42 22.93 11.53
CA THR A 553 -5.71 22.23 11.41
C THR A 553 -5.74 20.95 12.25
N LEU A 554 -4.58 20.31 12.49
CA LEU A 554 -4.47 19.03 13.20
C LEU A 554 -5.21 18.99 14.55
N PRO A 555 -4.97 19.89 15.51
CA PRO A 555 -5.47 19.73 16.89
C PRO A 555 -6.99 19.88 17.00
N SER A 556 -7.66 20.25 15.91
CA SER A 556 -9.09 20.49 15.86
C SER A 556 -9.87 19.17 15.80
N LEU A 557 -10.65 18.90 16.85
CA LEU A 557 -11.62 17.81 16.91
C LEU A 557 -12.91 18.12 16.11
N ARG A 558 -12.76 18.59 14.88
CA ARG A 558 -13.87 18.98 13.99
C ARG A 558 -13.63 18.40 12.62
N ASN A 559 -14.63 18.43 11.74
CA ASN A 559 -14.39 18.12 10.34
C ASN A 559 -13.48 19.18 9.72
N ASN A 560 -12.24 18.77 9.48
CA ASN A 560 -11.13 19.62 9.07
C ASN A 560 -11.05 19.59 7.55
N ALA A 561 -10.76 20.72 6.91
CA ALA A 561 -10.40 20.77 5.50
C ALA A 561 -9.54 21.99 5.20
N ILE A 562 -8.80 21.90 4.09
CA ILE A 562 -8.06 23.02 3.52
C ILE A 562 -8.67 23.33 2.15
N LEU A 563 -8.89 24.61 1.85
CA LEU A 563 -9.30 25.10 0.54
C LEU A 563 -8.19 26.00 -0.01
N VAL A 564 -7.63 25.63 -1.15
CA VAL A 564 -6.61 26.41 -1.87
C VAL A 564 -7.26 27.12 -3.04
N ILE A 565 -7.06 28.42 -3.17
CA ILE A 565 -7.47 29.24 -4.32
C ILE A 565 -6.19 29.79 -4.96
N THR A 566 -5.91 29.38 -6.20
CA THR A 566 -4.60 29.57 -6.84
C THR A 566 -4.74 29.82 -8.34
N SER A 567 -3.73 30.45 -8.94
CA SER A 567 -3.61 30.58 -10.39
C SER A 567 -3.36 29.23 -11.07
N GLY A 568 -2.79 28.25 -10.33
CA GLY A 568 -2.37 26.95 -10.86
C GLY A 568 -1.04 26.98 -11.61
N ASN A 569 -0.36 28.13 -11.69
CA ASN A 569 0.90 28.23 -12.42
C ASN A 569 2.04 27.51 -11.67
N ASN A 570 2.52 26.41 -12.23
CA ASN A 570 3.61 25.61 -11.65
C ASN A 570 4.92 26.38 -11.48
N ASP A 571 5.18 27.39 -12.31
CA ASP A 571 6.41 28.19 -12.23
C ASP A 571 6.39 29.14 -11.03
N LEU A 572 5.18 29.47 -10.53
CA LEU A 572 5.00 30.32 -9.36
C LEU A 572 4.99 29.53 -8.05
N LEU A 573 4.55 28.28 -8.01
CA LEU A 573 4.41 27.53 -6.77
C LEU A 573 5.76 26.98 -6.27
N ASP A 574 6.26 27.50 -5.16
CA ASP A 574 7.53 27.08 -4.56
C ASP A 574 7.36 25.87 -3.63
N TYR A 575 8.16 24.84 -3.90
CA TYR A 575 8.29 23.59 -3.14
C TYR A 575 9.65 23.45 -2.43
N SER A 576 10.40 24.53 -2.30
CA SER A 576 11.74 24.51 -1.70
C SER A 576 11.74 24.28 -0.19
N ASP A 577 10.72 24.75 0.53
CA ASP A 577 10.62 24.58 1.99
C ASP A 577 10.24 23.14 2.37
N TYR A 578 9.31 22.54 1.61
CA TYR A 578 8.86 21.17 1.81
C TYR A 578 8.55 20.50 0.47
N ASP A 579 9.01 19.26 0.34
CA ASP A 579 8.72 18.41 -0.82
C ASP A 579 7.21 18.17 -0.98
N PHE A 580 6.75 18.16 -2.24
CA PHE A 580 5.34 18.02 -2.60
C PHE A 580 4.73 16.72 -2.05
N TYR A 581 5.39 15.58 -2.24
CA TYR A 581 4.86 14.30 -1.79
C TYR A 581 4.83 14.24 -0.27
N THR A 582 5.84 14.81 0.41
CA THR A 582 5.81 14.95 1.88
C THR A 582 4.56 15.71 2.35
N LEU A 583 4.16 16.80 1.70
CA LEU A 583 2.95 17.56 2.06
C LEU A 583 1.66 16.79 1.75
N LEU A 584 1.60 16.11 0.61
CA LEU A 584 0.48 15.23 0.24
C LEU A 584 0.28 14.17 1.31
N GLU A 585 1.34 13.47 1.67
CA GLU A 585 1.34 12.43 2.70
C GLU A 585 1.02 12.98 4.07
N TYR A 586 1.53 14.16 4.41
CA TYR A 586 1.23 14.80 5.68
C TYR A 586 -0.27 15.10 5.83
N SER A 587 -0.92 15.60 4.78
CA SER A 587 -2.37 15.85 4.79
C SER A 587 -3.17 14.55 4.76
N TYR A 588 -2.79 13.61 3.89
CA TYR A 588 -3.47 12.32 3.71
C TYR A 588 -3.46 11.50 5.00
N ASN A 589 -2.29 11.35 5.63
CA ASN A 589 -2.13 10.56 6.84
C ASN A 589 -2.89 11.20 8.01
N ASN A 590 -3.10 12.51 8.03
CA ASN A 590 -3.85 13.17 9.09
C ASN A 590 -5.32 13.43 8.79
N PHE A 591 -5.85 12.82 7.72
CA PHE A 591 -7.27 12.88 7.40
C PHE A 591 -7.74 14.33 7.18
N ILE A 592 -6.90 15.14 6.51
CA ILE A 592 -7.21 16.51 6.13
C ILE A 592 -7.36 16.55 4.60
N PRO A 593 -8.59 16.62 4.07
CA PRO A 593 -8.82 16.80 2.64
C PRO A 593 -8.40 18.20 2.20
N VAL A 594 -7.71 18.26 1.06
CA VAL A 594 -7.32 19.50 0.38
C VAL A 594 -8.21 19.70 -0.84
N TYR A 595 -8.99 20.76 -0.84
CA TYR A 595 -9.75 21.20 -2.00
C TYR A 595 -8.96 22.28 -2.72
N VAL A 596 -8.96 22.24 -4.05
CA VAL A 596 -8.23 23.21 -4.86
C VAL A 596 -9.17 23.84 -5.87
N VAL A 597 -9.22 25.16 -5.91
CA VAL A 597 -9.81 25.94 -7.00
C VAL A 597 -8.68 26.61 -7.75
N SER A 598 -8.53 26.26 -9.03
CA SER A 598 -7.40 26.70 -9.83
C SER A 598 -7.87 27.40 -11.12
N ILE A 599 -7.21 28.52 -11.48
CA ILE A 599 -7.49 29.23 -12.74
C ILE A 599 -7.03 28.40 -13.95
N SER A 600 -5.84 27.81 -13.87
CA SER A 600 -5.27 26.96 -14.91
C SER A 600 -5.20 25.50 -14.47
N ASN A 601 -5.16 24.55 -15.42
CA ASN A 601 -5.05 23.14 -15.06
C ASN A 601 -3.65 22.83 -14.49
N ASN A 602 -3.60 22.12 -13.37
CA ASN A 602 -2.37 21.73 -12.70
C ASN A 602 -2.48 20.31 -12.16
N GLU A 603 -1.82 19.36 -12.85
CA GLU A 603 -1.87 17.94 -12.50
C GLU A 603 -1.32 17.64 -11.10
N LYS A 604 -0.31 18.37 -10.61
CA LYS A 604 0.21 18.17 -9.24
C LYS A 604 -0.82 18.57 -8.20
N LEU A 605 -1.48 19.71 -8.38
CA LEU A 605 -2.52 20.16 -7.45
C LEU A 605 -3.77 19.28 -7.53
N LYS A 606 -4.08 18.75 -8.71
CA LYS A 606 -5.14 17.76 -8.90
C LYS A 606 -4.83 16.48 -8.13
N LEU A 607 -3.62 15.93 -8.29
CA LEU A 607 -3.13 14.78 -7.54
C LEU A 607 -3.21 15.01 -6.03
N LEU A 608 -2.77 16.18 -5.53
CA LEU A 608 -2.88 16.54 -4.12
C LEU A 608 -4.33 16.51 -3.62
N ALA A 609 -5.25 17.13 -4.39
CA ALA A 609 -6.63 17.24 -3.98
C ALA A 609 -7.32 15.87 -3.94
N GLU A 610 -7.17 15.08 -5.00
CA GLU A 610 -7.78 13.75 -5.14
C GLU A 610 -7.20 12.77 -4.13
N SER A 611 -5.88 12.74 -3.95
CA SER A 611 -5.21 11.81 -3.03
C SER A 611 -5.56 12.05 -1.56
N THR A 612 -5.87 13.29 -1.18
CA THR A 612 -6.22 13.64 0.20
C THR A 612 -7.71 13.47 0.51
N GLY A 613 -8.51 13.04 -0.47
CA GLY A 613 -9.96 12.91 -0.37
C GLY A 613 -10.71 14.23 -0.55
N GLY A 614 -10.03 15.29 -1.00
CA GLY A 614 -10.63 16.54 -1.43
C GLY A 614 -11.02 16.49 -2.91
N LYS A 615 -11.02 17.65 -3.57
CA LYS A 615 -11.42 17.77 -4.97
C LYS A 615 -10.77 18.96 -5.65
N TYR A 616 -10.42 18.76 -6.91
CA TYR A 616 -9.90 19.79 -7.80
C TYR A 616 -11.04 20.41 -8.61
N TYR A 617 -11.10 21.73 -8.59
CA TYR A 617 -12.09 22.53 -9.30
C TYR A 617 -11.40 23.50 -10.24
N SER A 618 -12.00 23.69 -11.40
CA SER A 618 -11.71 24.80 -12.29
C SER A 618 -12.33 26.11 -11.75
N SER A 619 -11.95 27.24 -12.36
CA SER A 619 -12.31 28.58 -11.88
C SER A 619 -13.81 28.89 -11.90
N GLU A 620 -14.62 28.16 -12.66
CA GLU A 620 -16.08 28.35 -12.73
C GLU A 620 -16.76 28.14 -11.36
N VAL A 621 -16.17 27.30 -10.50
CA VAL A 621 -16.69 27.06 -9.13
C VAL A 621 -16.67 28.32 -8.27
N LEU A 622 -15.82 29.31 -8.59
CA LEU A 622 -15.80 30.59 -7.87
C LEU A 622 -17.15 31.33 -7.97
N LEU A 623 -17.95 31.07 -9.01
CA LEU A 623 -19.28 31.64 -9.16
C LEU A 623 -20.36 30.88 -8.37
N SER A 624 -20.04 29.73 -7.79
CA SER A 624 -21.00 28.83 -7.13
C SER A 624 -20.41 28.16 -5.89
N PRO A 625 -20.29 28.90 -4.76
CA PRO A 625 -19.84 28.38 -3.46
C PRO A 625 -20.54 27.09 -3.02
N GLY A 626 -21.81 26.92 -3.41
CA GLY A 626 -22.61 25.74 -3.11
C GLY A 626 -21.99 24.40 -3.56
N ILE A 627 -21.23 24.40 -4.67
CA ILE A 627 -20.56 23.19 -5.18
C ILE A 627 -19.51 22.72 -4.17
N PHE A 628 -18.58 23.60 -3.79
CA PHE A 628 -17.58 23.30 -2.76
C PHE A 628 -18.23 22.95 -1.42
N LEU A 629 -19.25 23.71 -1.00
CA LEU A 629 -19.92 23.48 0.29
C LEU A 629 -20.60 22.11 0.37
N ASN A 630 -21.17 21.60 -0.73
CA ASN A 630 -21.76 20.27 -0.77
C ASN A 630 -20.70 19.19 -0.51
N ASP A 631 -19.56 19.30 -1.19
CA ASP A 631 -18.46 18.34 -1.09
C ASP A 631 -17.76 18.45 0.29
N PHE A 632 -17.65 19.65 0.85
CA PHE A 632 -17.12 19.87 2.21
C PHE A 632 -18.05 19.36 3.32
N ARG A 633 -19.37 19.44 3.10
CA ARG A 633 -20.37 18.91 4.05
C ARG A 633 -20.38 17.38 4.06
N ASN A 634 -20.09 16.74 2.93
CA ASN A 634 -20.10 15.30 2.72
C ASN A 634 -18.70 14.76 2.34
N PRO A 635 -17.70 14.86 3.23
CA PRO A 635 -16.34 14.44 2.91
C PRO A 635 -16.25 12.94 2.63
N SER A 636 -15.34 12.56 1.73
CA SER A 636 -14.90 11.17 1.56
C SER A 636 -14.21 10.67 2.83
N VAL A 637 -13.43 11.55 3.47
CA VAL A 637 -12.73 11.32 4.74
C VAL A 637 -13.71 11.11 5.90
N TYR A 638 -13.46 10.08 6.72
CA TYR A 638 -14.28 9.76 7.88
C TYR A 638 -13.42 9.38 9.08
N ARG A 639 -13.82 9.83 10.27
CA ARG A 639 -13.12 9.57 11.54
C ARG A 639 -14.12 9.20 12.60
N TYR A 640 -13.74 8.29 13.49
CA TYR A 640 -14.50 7.88 14.66
C TYR A 640 -13.92 8.52 15.91
N PHE A 641 -14.79 9.02 16.78
CA PHE A 641 -14.42 9.47 18.11
C PHE A 641 -14.99 8.48 19.13
N LEU A 642 -14.11 7.61 19.66
CA LEU A 642 -14.47 6.58 20.63
C LEU A 642 -14.34 7.16 22.03
N ILE A 643 -15.30 6.89 22.91
CA ILE A 643 -15.21 7.26 24.33
C ILE A 643 -15.37 6.02 25.19
N PHE A 644 -14.51 5.87 26.21
CA PHE A 644 -14.61 4.82 27.22
C PHE A 644 -14.09 5.30 28.57
N THR A 645 -14.37 4.56 29.63
CA THR A 645 -13.84 4.82 30.98
C THR A 645 -12.61 3.94 31.22
N SER A 646 -11.51 4.56 31.67
CA SER A 646 -10.26 3.86 31.99
C SER A 646 -10.43 2.87 33.13
N LEU A 647 -9.75 1.72 33.03
CA LEU A 647 -9.61 0.70 34.07
C LEU A 647 -8.81 1.20 35.28
N TYR A 648 -8.08 2.30 35.12
CA TYR A 648 -7.33 2.97 36.19
C TYR A 648 -8.16 4.02 36.94
N GLU A 649 -9.49 4.00 36.87
CA GLU A 649 -10.38 4.96 37.55
C GLU A 649 -10.01 5.19 39.03
N THR A 650 -9.61 4.13 39.74
CA THR A 650 -9.24 4.18 41.17
C THR A 650 -7.73 4.10 41.43
N LEU A 651 -6.90 4.02 40.38
CA LEU A 651 -5.45 3.84 40.49
C LEU A 651 -4.74 5.06 39.90
N PHE A 652 -3.77 5.62 40.64
CA PHE A 652 -3.09 6.88 40.25
C PHE A 652 -1.59 6.68 40.01
N PRO A 653 -1.18 5.89 39.01
CA PRO A 653 0.22 5.81 38.62
C PRO A 653 0.66 7.12 37.95
N ASN A 654 1.20 8.05 38.73
CA ASN A 654 1.74 9.29 38.19
C ASN A 654 2.88 9.02 37.19
N ASN A 655 2.87 9.73 36.05
CA ASN A 655 3.92 9.68 35.01
C ASN A 655 4.19 8.27 34.45
N LYS A 656 3.17 7.41 34.34
CA LYS A 656 3.32 6.14 33.61
C LYS A 656 2.73 6.22 32.22
N LEU A 657 3.36 5.51 31.30
CA LEU A 657 2.76 5.19 30.01
C LEU A 657 1.81 4.03 30.17
N VAL A 658 0.64 4.16 29.53
CA VAL A 658 -0.39 3.12 29.53
C VAL A 658 -0.61 2.67 28.09
N ASP A 659 -0.51 1.37 27.86
CA ASP A 659 -0.80 0.73 26.58
C ASP A 659 -2.29 0.81 26.24
N LEU A 660 -2.57 1.18 24.99
CA LEU A 660 -3.88 1.06 24.37
C LEU A 660 -3.77 0.32 23.04
N GLU A 661 -4.69 -0.61 22.83
CA GLU A 661 -4.86 -1.30 21.55
C GLU A 661 -6.29 -1.12 21.09
N VAL A 662 -6.47 -0.72 19.83
CA VAL A 662 -7.78 -0.62 19.18
C VAL A 662 -7.84 -1.68 18.11
N ARG A 663 -8.83 -2.57 18.18
CA ARG A 663 -9.13 -3.55 17.13
C ARG A 663 -10.47 -3.21 16.50
N VAL A 664 -10.53 -3.41 15.20
CA VAL A 664 -11.75 -3.25 14.40
C VAL A 664 -12.04 -4.55 13.69
N ASN A 665 -13.29 -5.00 13.77
CA ASN A 665 -13.78 -6.15 13.01
C ASN A 665 -15.08 -5.76 12.31
N TYR A 666 -15.04 -5.68 10.99
CA TYR A 666 -16.19 -5.30 10.19
C TYR A 666 -16.38 -6.31 9.05
N LYS A 667 -17.53 -6.99 9.07
CA LYS A 667 -17.90 -8.01 8.06
C LYS A 667 -16.84 -9.11 7.87
N GLY A 668 -16.15 -9.49 8.96
CA GLY A 668 -15.10 -10.52 8.94
C GLY A 668 -13.72 -10.00 8.57
N VAL A 669 -13.61 -8.72 8.18
CA VAL A 669 -12.33 -8.04 7.95
C VAL A 669 -11.84 -7.41 9.24
N LYS A 670 -10.56 -7.61 9.56
CA LYS A 670 -9.96 -7.13 10.80
C LYS A 670 -8.85 -6.12 10.55
N GLY A 671 -8.66 -5.22 11.49
CA GLY A 671 -7.51 -4.33 11.59
C GLY A 671 -7.26 -3.92 13.03
N MET A 672 -6.07 -3.40 13.33
CA MET A 672 -5.70 -2.99 14.68
C MET A 672 -4.70 -1.84 14.68
N ASP A 673 -4.56 -1.17 15.81
CA ASP A 673 -3.49 -0.23 16.04
C ASP A 673 -3.12 -0.22 17.52
N LYS A 674 -1.85 0.07 17.80
CA LYS A 674 -1.33 0.18 19.17
C LYS A 674 -0.83 1.61 19.39
N VAL A 675 -1.19 2.17 20.53
CA VAL A 675 -0.71 3.48 20.99
C VAL A 675 -0.45 3.42 22.48
N LYS A 676 0.17 4.48 22.99
CA LYS A 676 0.29 4.72 24.42
C LYS A 676 -0.23 6.10 24.73
N TYR A 677 -0.64 6.30 25.97
CA TYR A 677 -0.91 7.62 26.49
C TYR A 677 -0.17 7.84 27.80
N VAL A 678 0.10 9.11 28.10
CA VAL A 678 0.67 9.50 29.38
C VAL A 678 -0.46 9.62 30.41
N PHE A 679 -0.38 8.85 31.49
CA PHE A 679 -1.35 8.94 32.57
C PHE A 679 -1.45 10.39 33.11
N PRO A 680 -2.65 10.98 33.18
CA PRO A 680 -2.80 12.39 33.53
C PRO A 680 -2.43 12.62 35.00
N LYS A 681 -1.81 13.78 35.29
CA LYS A 681 -1.55 14.21 36.67
C LYS A 681 -2.88 14.62 37.33
N ILE A 682 -3.45 13.72 38.13
CA ILE A 682 -4.68 14.01 38.86
C ILE A 682 -4.30 14.73 40.15
N LYS A 683 -4.60 16.03 40.22
CA LYS A 683 -4.52 16.74 41.51
C LYS A 683 -5.59 16.11 42.40
N LYS A 684 -5.17 15.43 43.47
CA LYS A 684 -6.09 15.04 44.55
C LYS A 684 -6.83 16.32 44.97
N LYS A 685 -8.15 16.34 44.83
CA LYS A 685 -8.95 17.26 45.65
C LYS A 685 -8.70 16.79 47.08
N GLU A 686 -7.99 17.59 47.86
CA GLU A 686 -8.01 17.46 49.31
C GLU A 686 -9.48 17.55 49.71
N GLN A 687 -10.02 16.43 50.22
CA GLN A 687 -11.36 16.35 50.78
C GLN A 687 -11.35 16.94 52.18
#